data_AF-A0A921ZBE1-F1
#
_entry.id   AF-A0A921ZBE1-F1
#
_cell.length_a   1.000
_cell.length_b   1.000
_cell.length_c   1.000
_cell.angle_alpha   90.00
_cell.angle_beta   90.00
_cell.angle_gamma   90.00
#
_symmetry.space_group_name_H-M   'P 1'
#
loop_
_entity.id
_entity.type
_entity.pdbx_description
1 polymer ?
#
loop_
_entity_poly.entity_id
_entity_poly.type
_entity_poly.pdbx_seq_one_letter_code
_entity_poly.pdbx_strand_id
1 'polypeptide(L)'
;MTTTKRRLQDDVRGLLEPHISALQSESKLTRKHALVKINEEIFENALNEDCDLTIVFPEIYAYVLKSFSDPSEAGREVSAQIISNFIEKLPLNDYYLTYIVPVLVRRIGCPEIVEDSEEIRLILMELVHKIIEKYKVTHLLSPFLNDLTSILSKTSTDPFHKVKLEACECIILLTKVLQRDFHFQSESYVKPVLSNFPHQHYRVRVAAIRAIGAIVLAGSAKCFELSITPMAGKLFDENTQVRLQVTLEVGNWMLNYKDRYSFWHRMLPLLLTSLSDAIADVRQTATKLWTDIGLQYMEENEEDLKKKTDFLKDIPSHYPDVNRPNLGCRVLVQSNIGKIVPAIGKEMDGWQADARLRVSQLLCWLILCAEEGCTQHANTIVRTMLRGAADEDCRVVLEIKRAAELFGYFITPETWWPLLEADVDAWCALLVLANIIKGSRGELVAQKALPEICKELADPDRCTVRKPKYQTHLLQVCEALMDLCGEACAAVADHLFTINFTVFAMPVDDQIQMMALSNLDKLREVEKCGRTLTSLYARHVRGVLARITSDALGWTLLAPDRCLLECVLTHAGSAMGAQLHLIAPLLKECLATPKVDPEVKLKIFTTLSTVLLKREENFRKCEYDKLEAFLKIVIEEVIMPNLVWSAGRTAEAIRTAAIACLCSALQENPLEEPLNSDKGGDGDHNDKQVNLFPSKESLEPFLEQMVPLVAGLVDDNSVLSRQHALRAVCCLAALAGRRGCFTADILHKLYFVVLKRLDDSSDKVRSYAAQTLCALFAQRPRPYDTVVYGAHVDALYGAMLIHLDDADEAFRNEMLDALMKLSDIDPKLLMKKVKANIHIYRNKSAYERLSAHLEKII
;
A
#
# COMPACT_ATOMS: atom_id res chain seq x y z
N MET A 1 63.52 69.53 40.47
CA MET A 1 64.32 68.61 39.62
C MET A 1 63.36 67.76 38.82
N THR A 2 63.10 68.15 37.58
CA THR A 2 62.28 67.41 36.61
C THR A 2 63.09 66.23 36.08
N THR A 3 62.84 65.04 36.62
CA THR A 3 63.34 63.78 36.05
C THR A 3 62.67 63.57 34.70
N THR A 4 63.40 63.84 33.62
CA THR A 4 63.04 63.43 32.26
C THR A 4 62.86 61.91 32.28
N LYS A 5 61.62 61.42 32.16
CA LYS A 5 61.35 59.99 31.99
C LYS A 5 62.05 59.55 30.70
N ARG A 6 62.97 58.57 30.80
CA ARG A 6 63.66 57.97 29.66
C ARG A 6 62.64 57.24 28.78
N ARG A 7 62.81 57.29 27.45
CA ARG A 7 61.98 56.52 26.52
C ARG A 7 62.47 55.08 26.48
N LEU A 8 61.57 54.12 26.27
CA LEU A 8 61.90 52.69 26.26
C LEU A 8 63.00 52.34 25.25
N GLN A 9 62.97 52.96 24.06
CA GLN A 9 63.96 52.77 23.01
C GLN A 9 65.41 53.16 23.40
N ASP A 10 65.58 54.05 24.38
CA ASP A 10 66.89 54.61 24.74
C ASP A 10 67.66 53.69 25.73
N ASP A 11 66.94 52.86 26.50
CA ASP A 11 67.49 51.94 27.52
C ASP A 11 66.46 50.85 27.88
N VAL A 12 66.16 49.98 26.92
CA VAL A 12 65.14 48.91 27.05
C VAL A 12 65.39 48.07 28.29
N ARG A 13 66.65 47.63 28.47
CA ARG A 13 67.04 46.76 29.56
C ARG A 13 66.96 47.47 30.90
N GLY A 14 67.50 48.68 31.04
CA GLY A 14 67.47 49.42 32.30
C GLY A 14 66.05 49.76 32.79
N LEU A 15 65.12 50.05 31.88
CA LEU A 15 63.73 50.37 32.22
C LEU A 15 62.91 49.13 32.61
N LEU A 16 63.15 47.99 31.96
CA LEU A 16 62.40 46.75 32.22
C LEU A 16 63.05 45.87 33.31
N GLU A 17 64.34 46.03 33.62
CA GLU A 17 65.09 45.20 34.59
C GLU A 17 64.40 45.07 35.97
N PRO A 18 63.81 46.13 36.58
CA PRO A 18 63.11 45.99 37.86
C PRO A 18 61.91 45.03 37.77
N HIS A 19 61.20 45.06 36.64
CA HIS A 19 60.06 44.19 36.39
C HIS A 19 60.53 42.77 36.02
N ILE A 20 61.58 42.63 35.20
CA ILE A 20 62.19 41.34 34.86
C ILE A 20 62.67 40.61 36.12
N SER A 21 63.35 41.32 37.02
CA SER A 21 63.81 40.78 38.31
C SER A 21 62.62 40.32 39.16
N ALA A 22 61.53 41.09 39.18
CA ALA A 22 60.31 40.74 39.91
C ALA A 22 59.62 39.47 39.38
N LEU A 23 59.86 39.05 38.12
CA LEU A 23 59.35 37.78 37.57
C LEU A 23 59.99 36.55 38.23
N GLN A 24 61.14 36.66 38.90
CA GLN A 24 61.74 35.55 39.66
C GLN A 24 61.24 35.47 41.12
N SER A 25 60.32 36.35 41.54
CA SER A 25 59.77 36.35 42.91
C SER A 25 58.97 35.08 43.20
N GLU A 26 59.05 34.57 44.43
CA GLU A 26 58.19 33.48 44.91
C GLU A 26 56.70 33.89 44.97
N SER A 27 56.42 35.18 45.16
CA SER A 27 55.07 35.73 45.24
C SER A 27 54.37 35.76 43.87
N LYS A 28 53.27 35.01 43.75
CA LYS A 28 52.40 35.02 42.55
C LYS A 28 51.87 36.41 42.20
N LEU A 29 51.54 37.22 43.21
CA LEU A 29 51.04 38.59 43.04
C LEU A 29 52.12 39.50 42.46
N THR A 30 53.35 39.37 42.96
CA THR A 30 54.49 40.16 42.49
C THR A 30 54.84 39.83 41.05
N ARG A 31 54.87 38.53 40.68
CA ARG A 31 55.09 38.12 39.29
C ARG A 31 53.99 38.61 38.34
N LYS A 32 52.72 38.49 38.73
CA LYS A 32 51.60 39.02 37.95
C LYS A 32 51.71 40.53 37.75
N HIS A 33 51.92 41.30 38.83
CA HIS A 33 52.07 42.75 38.73
C HIS A 33 53.25 43.14 37.85
N ALA A 34 54.35 42.39 37.89
CA ALA A 34 55.49 42.63 37.00
C ALA A 34 55.11 42.43 35.52
N LEU A 35 54.38 41.37 35.17
CA LEU A 35 53.89 41.17 33.80
C LEU A 35 52.93 42.29 33.36
N VAL A 36 52.00 42.69 34.22
CA VAL A 36 51.08 43.81 33.91
C VAL A 36 51.85 45.10 33.67
N LYS A 37 52.85 45.41 34.51
CA LYS A 37 53.70 46.60 34.33
C LYS A 37 54.53 46.53 33.06
N ILE A 38 55.05 45.35 32.70
CA ILE A 38 55.74 45.14 31.41
C ILE A 38 54.78 45.43 30.25
N ASN A 39 53.54 44.93 30.30
CA ASN A 39 52.56 45.20 29.25
C ASN A 39 52.21 46.68 29.15
N GLU A 40 51.92 47.33 30.29
CA GLU A 40 51.61 48.76 30.36
C GLU A 40 52.76 49.60 29.80
N GLU A 41 54.01 49.32 30.21
CA GLU A 41 55.18 50.10 29.81
C GLU A 41 55.47 49.96 28.31
N ILE A 42 55.32 48.76 27.74
CA ILE A 42 55.62 48.51 26.33
C ILE A 42 54.50 48.97 25.40
N PHE A 43 53.23 48.75 25.78
CA PHE A 43 52.10 48.87 24.84
C PHE A 43 51.10 49.97 25.16
N GLU A 44 51.00 50.43 26.41
CA GLU A 44 49.99 51.41 26.86
C GLU A 44 50.59 52.77 27.24
N ASN A 45 51.88 52.83 27.57
CA ASN A 45 52.56 54.07 27.89
C ASN A 45 52.73 54.92 26.62
N ALA A 46 52.02 56.05 26.55
CA ALA A 46 52.06 57.00 25.44
C ALA A 46 53.47 57.53 25.11
N LEU A 47 54.42 57.49 26.05
CA LEU A 47 55.81 57.88 25.78
C LEU A 47 56.55 56.89 24.85
N ASN A 48 56.03 55.67 24.71
CA ASN A 48 56.64 54.57 23.97
C ASN A 48 55.79 54.15 22.75
N GLU A 49 54.82 54.97 22.33
CA GLU A 49 53.91 54.64 21.22
C GLU A 49 54.67 54.40 19.90
N ASP A 50 55.69 55.22 19.62
CA ASP A 50 56.55 55.12 18.42
C ASP A 50 57.79 54.22 18.63
N CYS A 51 57.84 53.43 19.72
CA CYS A 51 59.01 52.61 20.02
C CYS A 51 59.18 51.50 18.98
N ASP A 52 60.41 51.32 18.48
CA ASP A 52 60.75 50.18 17.62
C ASP A 52 60.72 48.88 18.43
N LEU A 53 59.67 48.09 18.27
CA LEU A 53 59.50 46.84 19.01
C LEU A 53 60.50 45.76 18.58
N THR A 54 61.19 45.92 17.44
CA THR A 54 62.19 44.94 16.96
C THR A 54 63.43 44.89 17.85
N ILE A 55 63.78 45.99 18.52
CA ILE A 55 64.85 46.05 19.52
C ILE A 55 64.36 45.67 20.93
N VAL A 56 63.07 45.82 21.21
CA VAL A 56 62.48 45.49 22.52
C VAL A 56 62.27 43.99 22.67
N PHE A 57 61.76 43.33 21.63
CA PHE A 57 61.41 41.91 21.70
C PHE A 57 62.60 41.03 22.13
N PRO A 58 63.81 41.11 21.55
CA PRO A 58 64.96 40.28 21.92
C PRO A 58 65.38 40.38 23.39
N GLU A 59 65.16 41.54 24.02
CA GLU A 59 65.54 41.76 25.43
C GLU A 59 64.54 41.15 26.42
N ILE A 60 63.26 40.98 26.03
CA ILE A 60 62.18 40.63 26.97
C ILE A 60 61.52 39.27 26.69
N TYR A 61 61.54 38.78 25.45
CA TYR A 61 60.71 37.64 25.02
C TYR A 61 60.97 36.38 25.85
N ALA A 62 62.23 36.07 26.18
CA ALA A 62 62.59 34.87 26.91
C ALA A 62 61.98 34.85 28.33
N TYR A 63 61.89 36.01 28.98
CA TYR A 63 61.30 36.16 30.31
C TYR A 63 59.77 35.99 30.25
N VAL A 64 59.12 36.61 29.26
CA VAL A 64 57.67 36.50 29.06
C VAL A 64 57.28 35.07 28.68
N LEU A 65 58.01 34.43 27.77
CA LEU A 65 57.76 33.05 27.36
C LEU A 65 57.98 32.05 28.51
N LYS A 66 58.92 32.30 29.43
CA LYS A 66 59.08 31.49 30.65
C LYS A 66 57.81 31.55 31.52
N SER A 67 57.12 32.69 31.56
CA SER A 67 55.87 32.88 32.31
C SER A 67 54.66 32.15 31.73
N PHE A 68 54.74 31.55 30.53
CA PHE A 68 53.71 30.64 30.03
C PHE A 68 53.62 29.35 30.86
N SER A 69 54.65 29.05 31.65
CA SER A 69 54.64 27.95 32.63
C SER A 69 54.55 28.46 34.08
N ASP A 70 54.10 29.70 34.30
CA ASP A 70 53.90 30.23 35.66
C ASP A 70 52.83 29.38 36.39
N PRO A 71 53.03 29.04 37.67
CA PRO A 71 51.99 28.36 38.46
C PRO A 71 50.64 29.10 38.50
N SER A 72 50.64 30.43 38.38
CA SER A 72 49.44 31.26 38.41
C SER A 72 48.82 31.40 37.01
N GLU A 73 47.53 31.04 36.87
CA GLU A 73 46.76 31.21 35.62
C GLU A 73 46.78 32.66 35.13
N ALA A 74 46.53 33.62 36.03
CA ALA A 74 46.57 35.04 35.69
C ALA A 74 47.96 35.53 35.24
N GLY A 75 49.03 34.81 35.59
CA GLY A 75 50.38 35.09 35.06
C GLY A 75 50.50 34.58 33.62
N ARG A 76 50.04 33.35 33.37
CA ARG A 76 50.01 32.75 32.03
C ARG A 76 49.16 33.59 31.06
N GLU A 77 47.97 34.01 31.49
CA GLU A 77 47.07 34.90 30.75
C GLU A 77 47.76 36.21 30.31
N VAL A 78 48.34 36.95 31.26
CA VAL A 78 49.01 38.22 30.94
C VAL A 78 50.23 37.99 30.05
N SER A 79 50.98 36.91 30.25
CA SER A 79 52.11 36.59 29.36
C SER A 79 51.66 36.27 27.93
N ALA A 80 50.55 35.56 27.75
CA ALA A 80 49.96 35.32 26.44
C ALA A 80 49.48 36.62 25.78
N GLN A 81 48.88 37.54 26.56
CA GLN A 81 48.48 38.87 26.09
C GLN A 81 49.68 39.70 25.60
N ILE A 82 50.78 39.72 26.35
CA ILE A 82 52.01 40.42 25.95
C ILE A 82 52.53 39.89 24.61
N ILE A 83 52.61 38.57 24.45
CA ILE A 83 53.05 37.97 23.18
C ILE A 83 52.05 38.25 22.06
N SER A 84 50.74 38.23 22.33
CA SER A 84 49.73 38.64 21.35
C SER A 84 49.95 40.08 20.88
N ASN A 85 50.22 41.02 21.79
CA ASN A 85 50.48 42.43 21.45
C ASN A 85 51.75 42.58 20.61
N PHE A 86 52.79 41.81 20.93
CA PHE A 86 54.00 41.75 20.11
C PHE A 86 53.71 41.24 18.70
N ILE A 87 53.00 40.11 18.55
CA ILE A 87 52.64 39.57 17.24
C ILE A 87 51.85 40.60 16.42
N GLU A 88 50.94 41.34 17.06
CA GLU A 88 50.13 42.36 16.38
C GLU A 88 50.92 43.57 15.89
N LYS A 89 51.93 44.03 16.64
CA LYS A 89 52.68 45.25 16.31
C LYS A 89 54.04 45.03 15.63
N LEU A 90 54.67 43.87 15.79
CA LEU A 90 55.97 43.56 15.16
C LEU A 90 55.85 43.43 13.64
N PRO A 91 56.90 43.77 12.87
CA PRO A 91 56.97 43.47 11.44
C PRO A 91 57.01 41.96 11.18
N LEU A 92 56.71 41.53 9.96
CA LEU A 92 56.73 40.11 9.61
C LEU A 92 58.17 39.59 9.57
N ASN A 93 58.50 38.67 10.48
CA ASN A 93 59.78 37.97 10.53
C ASN A 93 59.59 36.61 11.23
N ASP A 94 60.15 35.55 10.66
CA ASP A 94 60.07 34.18 11.20
C ASP A 94 60.87 34.00 12.49
N TYR A 95 61.90 34.83 12.72
CA TYR A 95 62.68 34.90 13.95
C TYR A 95 61.79 34.90 15.22
N TYR A 96 60.70 35.66 15.23
CA TYR A 96 59.80 35.72 16.39
C TYR A 96 59.09 34.38 16.62
N LEU A 97 58.65 33.72 15.54
CA LEU A 97 57.96 32.44 15.59
C LEU A 97 58.88 31.31 16.06
N THR A 98 60.18 31.36 15.72
CA THR A 98 61.19 30.39 16.18
C THR A 98 61.24 30.26 17.70
N TYR A 99 60.89 31.30 18.45
CA TYR A 99 60.83 31.24 19.92
C TYR A 99 59.42 31.01 20.47
N ILE A 100 58.40 31.59 19.84
CA ILE A 100 57.02 31.54 20.35
C ILE A 100 56.39 30.16 20.10
N VAL A 101 56.52 29.63 18.88
CA VAL A 101 55.84 28.39 18.47
C VAL A 101 56.25 27.18 19.33
N PRO A 102 57.55 26.93 19.62
CA PRO A 102 57.93 25.80 20.48
C PRO A 102 57.31 25.84 21.88
N VAL A 103 57.09 27.04 22.44
CA VAL A 103 56.44 27.21 23.74
C VAL A 103 54.96 26.84 23.65
N LEU A 104 54.28 27.25 22.57
CA LEU A 104 52.89 26.86 22.31
C LEU A 104 52.76 25.35 22.12
N VAL A 105 53.65 24.72 21.34
CA VAL A 105 53.69 23.25 21.18
C VAL A 105 53.82 22.58 22.53
N ARG A 106 54.75 23.05 23.39
CA ARG A 106 54.96 22.46 24.72
C ARG A 106 53.74 22.58 25.63
N ARG A 107 52.95 23.65 25.51
CA ARG A 107 51.77 23.87 26.37
C ARG A 107 50.53 23.12 25.88
N ILE A 108 50.24 23.19 24.57
CA ILE A 108 48.96 22.73 24.00
C ILE A 108 49.09 21.76 22.82
N GLY A 109 50.31 21.46 22.34
CA GLY A 109 50.56 20.57 21.21
C GLY A 109 51.25 19.24 21.54
N CYS A 110 51.62 19.00 22.79
CA CYS A 110 52.19 17.72 23.24
C CYS A 110 51.11 16.60 23.32
N PRO A 111 51.52 15.31 23.32
CA PRO A 111 50.59 14.19 23.47
C PRO A 111 49.71 14.28 24.72
N GLU A 112 50.28 14.76 25.82
CA GLU A 112 49.57 15.16 27.03
C GLU A 112 49.49 16.68 27.07
N ILE A 113 48.29 17.21 27.31
CA ILE A 113 48.07 18.65 27.42
C ILE A 113 48.66 19.11 28.76
N VAL A 114 49.61 20.05 28.71
CA VAL A 114 50.32 20.55 29.89
C VAL A 114 49.61 21.76 30.52
N GLU A 115 48.78 22.47 29.75
CA GLU A 115 47.93 23.53 30.27
C GLU A 115 46.60 22.99 30.81
N ASP A 116 46.43 23.01 32.13
CA ASP A 116 45.23 22.49 32.81
C ASP A 116 44.01 23.39 32.63
N SER A 117 44.20 24.72 32.53
CA SER A 117 43.10 25.69 32.49
C SER A 117 42.49 25.79 31.09
N GLU A 118 41.20 25.49 30.98
CA GLU A 118 40.48 25.52 29.69
C GLU A 118 40.42 26.91 29.05
N GLU A 119 40.29 27.96 29.86
CA GLU A 119 40.29 29.35 29.38
C GLU A 119 41.68 29.78 28.90
N ILE A 120 42.75 29.34 29.58
CA ILE A 120 44.12 29.59 29.10
C ILE A 120 44.40 28.81 27.81
N ARG A 121 43.93 27.55 27.69
CA ARG A 121 44.04 26.82 26.42
C ARG A 121 43.35 27.55 25.27
N LEU A 122 42.18 28.14 25.52
CA LEU A 122 41.50 28.97 24.54
C LEU A 122 42.33 30.20 24.16
N ILE A 123 42.84 30.96 25.13
CA ILE A 123 43.70 32.13 24.88
C ILE A 123 44.93 31.75 24.06
N LEU A 124 45.57 30.62 24.36
CA LEU A 124 46.73 30.13 23.60
C LEU A 124 46.35 29.72 22.18
N MET A 125 45.15 29.16 21.99
CA MET A 125 44.62 28.82 20.66
C MET A 125 44.26 30.09 19.86
N GLU A 126 43.69 31.11 20.49
CA GLU A 126 43.46 32.43 19.88
C GLU A 126 44.78 33.12 19.50
N LEU A 127 45.84 32.94 20.30
CA LEU A 127 47.19 33.40 19.94
C LEU A 127 47.72 32.66 18.71
N VAL A 128 47.52 31.34 18.60
CA VAL A 128 47.85 30.58 17.38
C VAL A 128 47.06 31.11 16.18
N HIS A 129 45.77 31.41 16.33
CA HIS A 129 44.97 32.03 15.27
C HIS A 129 45.58 33.36 14.83
N LYS A 130 45.86 34.27 15.77
CA LYS A 130 46.49 35.56 15.46
C LYS A 130 47.83 35.40 14.74
N ILE A 131 48.64 34.41 15.12
CA ILE A 131 49.89 34.10 14.41
C ILE A 131 49.61 33.70 12.95
N ILE A 132 48.69 32.77 12.70
CA ILE A 132 48.37 32.33 11.32
C ILE A 132 47.78 33.50 10.51
N GLU A 133 46.92 34.32 11.11
CA GLU A 133 46.26 35.46 10.47
C GLU A 133 47.25 36.59 10.14
N LYS A 134 48.23 36.85 11.02
CA LYS A 134 49.31 37.82 10.79
C LYS A 134 50.29 37.31 9.73
N TYR A 135 50.69 36.04 9.83
CA TYR A 135 51.71 35.42 8.97
C TYR A 135 51.10 34.70 7.77
N LYS A 136 50.22 35.37 7.01
CA LYS A 136 49.65 34.84 5.75
C LYS A 136 50.68 34.63 4.63
N VAL A 137 51.93 35.02 4.86
CA VAL A 137 53.04 34.85 3.92
C VAL A 137 53.58 33.43 4.04
N THR A 138 53.30 32.60 3.04
CA THR A 138 53.56 31.14 3.04
C THR A 138 54.97 30.76 3.48
N HIS A 139 56.02 31.42 2.97
CA HIS A 139 57.41 31.04 3.28
C HIS A 139 57.83 31.29 4.73
N LEU A 140 57.16 32.19 5.45
CA LEU A 140 57.44 32.47 6.87
C LEU A 140 56.75 31.47 7.80
N LEU A 141 55.61 30.92 7.37
CA LEU A 141 54.81 29.99 8.18
C LEU A 141 55.09 28.52 7.88
N SER A 142 55.48 28.20 6.64
CA SER A 142 55.79 26.84 6.17
C SER A 142 56.79 26.07 7.05
N PRO A 143 57.89 26.69 7.56
CA PRO A 143 58.82 26.00 8.46
C PRO A 143 58.19 25.47 9.75
N PHE A 144 57.07 26.05 10.19
CA PHE A 144 56.37 25.72 11.43
C PHE A 144 55.16 24.79 11.20
N LEU A 145 54.96 24.27 9.99
CA LEU A 145 53.78 23.44 9.66
C LEU A 145 53.65 22.22 10.59
N ASN A 146 54.74 21.53 10.91
CA ASN A 146 54.71 20.36 11.79
C ASN A 146 54.28 20.73 13.23
N ASP A 147 54.79 21.85 13.74
CA ASP A 147 54.46 22.36 15.08
C ASP A 147 52.98 22.78 15.15
N LEU A 148 52.52 23.53 14.15
CA LEU A 148 51.11 23.91 14.02
C LEU A 148 50.21 22.68 13.89
N THR A 149 50.63 21.67 13.13
CA THR A 149 49.89 20.41 13.00
C THR A 149 49.78 19.69 14.34
N SER A 150 50.85 19.67 15.14
CA SER A 150 50.85 19.07 16.48
C SER A 150 49.85 19.78 17.40
N ILE A 151 49.88 21.12 17.42
CA ILE A 151 48.95 21.93 18.21
C ILE A 151 47.51 21.68 17.77
N LEU A 152 47.20 21.91 16.49
CA LEU A 152 45.83 21.88 15.96
C LEU A 152 45.21 20.47 16.01
N SER A 153 46.00 19.42 15.75
CA SER A 153 45.50 18.04 15.86
C SER A 153 45.15 17.71 17.31
N LYS A 154 45.95 18.19 18.28
CA LYS A 154 45.69 17.95 19.69
C LYS A 154 44.49 18.75 20.19
N THR A 155 44.44 20.05 19.90
CA THR A 155 43.36 20.95 20.35
C THR A 155 42.02 20.65 19.67
N SER A 156 42.02 20.04 18.48
CA SER A 156 40.80 19.51 17.86
C SER A 156 40.11 18.43 18.70
N THR A 157 40.83 17.77 19.61
CA THR A 157 40.30 16.75 20.53
C THR A 157 40.16 17.24 21.97
N ASP A 158 40.35 18.54 22.23
CA ASP A 158 40.29 19.14 23.57
C ASP A 158 38.93 18.90 24.24
N PRO A 159 38.83 18.64 25.55
CA PRO A 159 37.53 18.52 26.21
C PRO A 159 36.68 19.80 26.12
N PHE A 160 37.28 20.98 26.04
CA PHE A 160 36.58 22.25 26.03
C PHE A 160 36.11 22.64 24.62
N HIS A 161 34.80 22.86 24.49
CA HIS A 161 34.18 23.05 23.17
C HIS A 161 34.67 24.32 22.44
N LYS A 162 35.02 25.41 23.14
CA LYS A 162 35.50 26.65 22.51
C LYS A 162 36.87 26.43 21.85
N VAL A 163 37.76 25.68 22.49
CA VAL A 163 39.07 25.32 21.93
C VAL A 163 38.91 24.53 20.62
N LYS A 164 37.95 23.59 20.57
CA LYS A 164 37.64 22.84 19.35
C LYS A 164 37.16 23.74 18.21
N LEU A 165 36.29 24.71 18.51
CA LEU A 165 35.79 25.67 17.52
C LEU A 165 36.94 26.48 16.94
N GLU A 166 37.80 27.00 17.81
CA GLU A 166 38.97 27.80 17.43
C GLU A 166 39.99 26.97 16.64
N ALA A 167 40.22 25.71 17.02
CA ALA A 167 41.08 24.79 16.29
C ALA A 167 40.54 24.53 14.87
N CYS A 168 39.23 24.34 14.70
CA CYS A 168 38.61 24.14 13.39
C CYS A 168 38.78 25.36 12.48
N GLU A 169 38.56 26.58 13.00
CA GLU A 169 38.76 27.81 12.23
C GLU A 169 40.24 28.01 11.86
N CYS A 170 41.17 27.74 12.77
CA CYS A 170 42.60 27.78 12.47
C CYS A 170 43.01 26.78 11.38
N ILE A 171 42.47 25.55 11.39
CA ILE A 171 42.72 24.57 10.33
C ILE A 171 42.20 25.09 8.99
N ILE A 172 40.98 25.65 8.96
CA ILE A 172 40.40 26.25 7.74
C ILE A 172 41.28 27.41 7.25
N LEU A 173 41.80 28.24 8.14
CA LEU A 173 42.69 29.33 7.76
C LEU A 173 44.03 28.80 7.22
N LEU A 174 44.60 27.79 7.87
CA LEU A 174 45.87 27.19 7.48
C LEU A 174 45.81 26.55 6.08
N THR A 175 44.69 25.91 5.72
CA THR A 175 44.49 25.36 4.36
C THR A 175 44.57 26.45 3.28
N LYS A 176 44.11 27.67 3.59
CA LYS A 176 44.13 28.82 2.67
C LYS A 176 45.49 29.51 2.59
N VAL A 177 46.24 29.53 3.70
CA VAL A 177 47.57 30.18 3.78
C VAL A 177 48.68 29.30 3.22
N LEU A 178 48.63 27.99 3.49
CA LEU A 178 49.66 27.02 3.10
C LEU A 178 49.18 26.10 1.96
N GLN A 179 48.52 26.62 0.94
CA GLN A 179 47.90 25.82 -0.14
C GLN A 179 48.86 24.80 -0.78
N ARG A 180 50.14 25.15 -0.92
CA ARG A 180 51.16 24.26 -1.52
C ARG A 180 51.69 23.20 -0.57
N ASP A 181 51.76 23.50 0.73
CA ASP A 181 52.46 22.66 1.70
C ASP A 181 51.49 21.87 2.60
N PHE A 182 50.23 22.31 2.71
CA PHE A 182 49.23 21.70 3.59
C PHE A 182 49.03 20.20 3.32
N HIS A 183 49.11 19.79 2.05
CA HIS A 183 48.93 18.40 1.66
C HIS A 183 49.90 17.43 2.37
N PHE A 184 51.12 17.88 2.74
CA PHE A 184 52.10 17.07 3.47
C PHE A 184 51.64 16.64 4.87
N GLN A 185 50.72 17.39 5.48
CA GLN A 185 50.18 17.11 6.82
C GLN A 185 48.65 16.95 6.86
N SER A 186 47.99 17.07 5.71
CA SER A 186 46.52 17.10 5.61
C SER A 186 45.81 15.91 6.29
N GLU A 187 46.37 14.71 6.17
CA GLU A 187 45.80 13.48 6.74
C GLU A 187 45.80 13.49 8.28
N SER A 188 46.79 14.14 8.90
CA SER A 188 46.94 14.23 10.36
C SER A 188 45.74 14.91 11.03
N TYR A 189 45.05 15.80 10.32
CA TYR A 189 43.89 16.54 10.83
C TYR A 189 42.57 15.76 10.75
N VAL A 190 42.45 14.80 9.84
CA VAL A 190 41.16 14.17 9.50
C VAL A 190 40.57 13.44 10.70
N LYS A 191 41.32 12.50 11.30
CA LYS A 191 40.83 11.70 12.43
C LYS A 191 40.50 12.56 13.67
N PRO A 192 41.36 13.50 14.10
CA PRO A 192 41.04 14.43 15.19
C PRO A 192 39.75 15.21 14.96
N VAL A 193 39.55 15.80 13.78
CA VAL A 193 38.37 16.60 13.49
C VAL A 193 37.11 15.72 13.37
N LEU A 194 37.21 14.55 12.74
CA LEU A 194 36.08 13.59 12.65
C LEU A 194 35.60 13.10 14.02
N SER A 195 36.47 13.08 15.04
CA SER A 195 36.07 12.72 16.41
C SER A 195 35.02 13.67 17.01
N ASN A 196 34.80 14.84 16.40
CA ASN A 196 33.82 15.83 16.81
C ASN A 196 32.44 15.67 16.15
N PHE A 197 32.27 14.74 15.20
CA PHE A 197 31.00 14.47 14.53
C PHE A 197 29.89 13.92 15.43
N PRO A 198 30.17 13.17 16.50
CA PRO A 198 29.18 12.77 17.49
C PRO A 198 29.02 13.76 18.65
N HIS A 199 29.68 14.92 18.62
CA HIS A 199 29.70 15.84 19.76
C HIS A 199 28.30 16.39 20.10
N GLN A 200 27.99 16.58 21.38
CA GLN A 200 26.67 17.02 21.84
C GLN A 200 26.25 18.39 21.28
N HIS A 201 27.18 19.36 21.23
CA HIS A 201 26.90 20.71 20.74
C HIS A 201 26.94 20.75 19.21
N TYR A 202 25.82 21.10 18.58
CA TYR A 202 25.70 21.17 17.12
C TYR A 202 26.72 22.15 16.49
N ARG A 203 27.05 23.26 17.17
CA ARG A 203 28.05 24.24 16.69
C ARG A 203 29.43 23.61 16.46
N VAL A 204 29.83 22.69 17.34
CA VAL A 204 31.09 21.95 17.19
C VAL A 204 31.02 20.98 16.01
N ARG A 205 29.87 20.31 15.82
CA ARG A 205 29.65 19.43 14.66
C ARG A 205 29.73 20.22 13.35
N VAL A 206 29.07 21.38 13.29
CA VAL A 206 29.12 22.29 12.12
C VAL A 206 30.55 22.75 11.84
N ALA A 207 31.28 23.22 12.86
CA ALA A 207 32.67 23.64 12.70
C ALA A 207 33.58 22.49 12.21
N ALA A 208 33.38 21.29 12.74
CA ALA A 208 34.13 20.10 12.32
C ALA A 208 33.81 19.71 10.86
N ILE A 209 32.54 19.75 10.44
CA ILE A 209 32.16 19.49 9.04
C ILE A 209 32.80 20.52 8.11
N ARG A 210 32.73 21.81 8.47
CA ARG A 210 33.37 22.90 7.71
C ARG A 210 34.88 22.73 7.61
N ALA A 211 35.54 22.32 8.70
CA ALA A 211 36.97 22.05 8.71
C ALA A 211 37.33 20.84 7.84
N ILE A 212 36.58 19.74 7.91
CA ILE A 212 36.77 18.60 6.99
C ILE A 212 36.55 19.03 5.53
N GLY A 213 35.54 19.87 5.28
CA GLY A 213 35.28 20.51 3.99
C GLY A 213 36.54 21.13 3.39
N ALA A 214 37.21 21.98 4.18
CA ALA A 214 38.46 22.64 3.79
C ALA A 214 39.66 21.67 3.69
N ILE A 215 39.82 20.74 4.63
CA ILE A 215 40.90 19.74 4.64
C ILE A 215 40.84 18.90 3.36
N VAL A 216 39.64 18.46 2.95
CA VAL A 216 39.45 17.64 1.75
C VAL A 216 39.84 18.40 0.49
N LEU A 217 39.49 19.69 0.38
CA LEU A 217 39.84 20.50 -0.79
C LEU A 217 41.35 20.78 -0.92
N ALA A 218 42.04 20.94 0.21
CA ALA A 218 43.47 21.27 0.23
C ALA A 218 44.39 20.04 0.42
N GLY A 219 43.82 18.86 0.71
CA GLY A 219 44.55 17.66 1.11
C GLY A 219 44.73 16.62 0.02
N SER A 220 45.31 15.48 0.40
CA SER A 220 45.42 14.29 -0.47
C SER A 220 44.05 13.65 -0.71
N ALA A 221 43.93 12.79 -1.74
CA ALA A 221 42.73 11.98 -1.97
C ALA A 221 42.31 11.13 -0.75
N LYS A 222 43.27 10.79 0.12
CA LYS A 222 42.99 10.02 1.33
C LYS A 222 42.07 10.76 2.30
N CYS A 223 42.19 12.09 2.36
CA CYS A 223 41.32 12.92 3.18
C CYS A 223 39.85 12.77 2.78
N PHE A 224 39.56 12.74 1.47
CA PHE A 224 38.22 12.48 0.97
C PHE A 224 37.72 11.09 1.35
N GLU A 225 38.54 10.04 1.11
CA GLU A 225 38.16 8.65 1.37
C GLU A 225 37.75 8.40 2.81
N LEU A 226 38.50 8.98 3.76
CA LEU A 226 38.25 8.85 5.19
C LEU A 226 37.03 9.66 5.65
N SER A 227 36.68 10.72 4.92
CA SER A 227 35.67 11.70 5.35
C SER A 227 34.28 11.47 4.79
N ILE A 228 34.16 10.93 3.57
CA ILE A 228 32.87 10.88 2.86
C ILE A 228 31.80 10.02 3.58
N THR A 229 32.18 8.88 4.16
CA THR A 229 31.24 8.02 4.89
C THR A 229 30.77 8.67 6.21
N PRO A 230 31.65 9.23 7.06
CA PRO A 230 31.22 10.06 8.19
C PRO A 230 30.30 11.22 7.79
N MET A 231 30.56 11.86 6.64
CA MET A 231 29.74 12.94 6.10
C MET A 231 28.33 12.47 5.76
N ALA A 232 28.20 11.30 5.12
CA ALA A 232 26.91 10.69 4.82
C ALA A 232 26.09 10.44 6.10
N GLY A 233 26.73 9.96 7.17
CA GLY A 233 26.08 9.78 8.47
C GLY A 233 25.54 11.08 9.09
N LYS A 234 26.10 12.24 8.75
CA LYS A 234 25.65 13.55 9.22
C LYS A 234 24.44 14.11 8.46
N LEU A 235 24.05 13.52 7.34
CA LEU A 235 22.75 13.81 6.70
C LEU A 235 21.55 13.32 7.53
N PHE A 236 21.79 12.49 8.55
CA PHE A 236 20.76 12.02 9.49
C PHE A 236 20.78 12.79 10.82
N ASP A 237 21.58 13.86 10.94
CA ASP A 237 21.66 14.62 12.18
C ASP A 237 20.33 15.32 12.48
N GLU A 238 19.88 15.27 13.74
CA GLU A 238 18.63 15.91 14.17
C GLU A 238 18.65 17.42 13.94
N ASN A 239 19.83 18.04 14.05
CA ASN A 239 19.97 19.47 13.89
C ASN A 239 20.12 19.87 12.41
N THR A 240 19.19 20.70 11.94
CA THR A 240 19.16 21.18 10.56
C THR A 240 20.43 21.91 10.12
N GLN A 241 21.09 22.65 11.01
CA GLN A 241 22.33 23.38 10.66
C GLN A 241 23.48 22.42 10.37
N VAL A 242 23.51 21.26 11.01
CA VAL A 242 24.51 20.23 10.74
C VAL A 242 24.28 19.63 9.35
N ARG A 243 23.03 19.25 9.03
CA ARG A 243 22.68 18.73 7.70
C ARG A 243 22.94 19.75 6.59
N LEU A 244 22.56 21.00 6.81
CA LEU A 244 22.84 22.12 5.89
C LEU A 244 24.33 22.28 5.64
N GLN A 245 25.17 22.22 6.69
CA GLN A 245 26.62 22.31 6.53
C GLN A 245 27.17 21.16 5.69
N VAL A 246 26.67 19.93 5.87
CA VAL A 246 27.05 18.80 4.99
C VAL A 246 26.71 19.10 3.54
N THR A 247 25.50 19.59 3.26
CA THR A 247 25.06 19.94 1.90
C THR A 247 25.98 20.99 1.27
N LEU A 248 26.37 22.03 2.03
CA LEU A 248 27.29 23.08 1.57
C LEU A 248 28.67 22.52 1.25
N GLU A 249 29.26 21.71 2.14
CA GLU A 249 30.61 21.17 1.91
C GLU A 249 30.63 20.15 0.78
N VAL A 250 29.64 19.26 0.69
CA VAL A 250 29.54 18.31 -0.42
C VAL A 250 29.34 19.06 -1.74
N GLY A 251 28.44 20.04 -1.81
CA GLY A 251 28.27 20.85 -3.01
C GLY A 251 29.55 21.59 -3.41
N ASN A 252 30.29 22.13 -2.43
CA ASN A 252 31.59 22.75 -2.65
C ASN A 252 32.64 21.76 -3.19
N TRP A 253 32.70 20.53 -2.66
CA TRP A 253 33.53 19.47 -3.22
C TRP A 253 33.13 19.16 -4.67
N MET A 254 31.83 19.15 -4.93
CA MET A 254 31.30 18.92 -6.28
C MET A 254 31.49 20.11 -7.25
N LEU A 255 31.94 21.26 -6.79
CA LEU A 255 32.29 22.37 -7.67
C LEU A 255 33.81 22.49 -7.83
N ASN A 256 34.55 22.32 -6.73
CA ASN A 256 35.91 22.81 -6.60
C ASN A 256 36.95 21.72 -6.31
N TYR A 257 36.56 20.48 -5.98
CA TYR A 257 37.55 19.43 -5.73
C TYR A 257 38.29 19.06 -7.03
N LYS A 258 39.63 18.99 -6.95
CA LYS A 258 40.49 18.83 -8.14
C LYS A 258 40.22 17.53 -8.89
N ASP A 259 40.00 16.43 -8.17
CA ASP A 259 39.74 15.09 -8.73
C ASP A 259 38.26 14.70 -8.64
N ARG A 260 37.37 15.69 -8.71
CA ARG A 260 35.92 15.49 -8.51
C ARG A 260 35.30 14.44 -9.45
N TYR A 261 35.81 14.33 -10.68
CA TYR A 261 35.35 13.36 -11.68
C TYR A 261 35.50 11.90 -11.23
N SER A 262 36.60 11.58 -10.57
CA SER A 262 36.86 10.22 -10.06
C SER A 262 35.91 9.83 -8.92
N PHE A 263 35.38 10.80 -8.18
CA PHE A 263 34.61 10.59 -6.96
C PHE A 263 33.12 10.96 -7.09
N TRP A 264 32.61 11.26 -8.29
CA TRP A 264 31.22 11.64 -8.49
C TRP A 264 30.20 10.69 -7.89
N HIS A 265 30.34 9.40 -8.20
CA HIS A 265 29.51 8.33 -7.66
C HIS A 265 29.46 8.26 -6.13
N ARG A 266 30.44 8.84 -5.41
CA ARG A 266 30.45 8.90 -3.94
C ARG A 266 29.88 10.18 -3.37
N MET A 267 29.91 11.30 -4.11
CA MET A 267 29.36 12.60 -3.67
C MET A 267 27.89 12.77 -4.05
N LEU A 268 27.49 12.28 -5.23
CA LEU A 268 26.12 12.35 -5.72
C LEU A 268 25.08 11.84 -4.71
N PRO A 269 25.25 10.67 -4.06
CA PRO A 269 24.28 10.19 -3.08
C PRO A 269 24.03 11.20 -1.95
N LEU A 270 25.06 11.91 -1.49
CA LEU A 270 24.94 12.85 -0.37
C LEU A 270 24.20 14.13 -0.79
N LEU A 271 24.55 14.70 -1.94
CA LEU A 271 23.88 15.90 -2.45
C LEU A 271 22.42 15.61 -2.81
N LEU A 272 22.16 14.54 -3.56
CA LEU A 272 20.80 14.18 -3.97
C LEU A 272 19.91 13.79 -2.79
N THR A 273 20.47 13.18 -1.73
CA THR A 273 19.70 12.94 -0.49
C THR A 273 19.26 14.24 0.17
N SER A 274 20.06 15.31 0.07
CA SER A 274 19.72 16.64 0.62
C SER A 274 18.52 17.29 -0.10
N LEU A 275 18.22 16.89 -1.35
CA LEU A 275 17.03 17.35 -2.08
C LEU A 275 15.72 16.81 -1.48
N SER A 276 15.79 15.75 -0.67
CA SER A 276 14.67 15.15 0.05
C SER A 276 14.66 15.48 1.55
N ASP A 277 15.43 16.49 1.99
CA ASP A 277 15.44 16.89 3.40
C ASP A 277 14.04 17.37 3.84
N ALA A 278 13.71 17.19 5.12
CA ALA A 278 12.45 17.65 5.69
C ALA A 278 12.33 19.19 5.66
N ILE A 279 13.45 19.91 5.78
CA ILE A 279 13.49 21.38 5.85
C ILE A 279 13.70 22.01 4.48
N ALA A 280 12.87 23.01 4.16
CA ALA A 280 12.88 23.69 2.87
C ALA A 280 14.24 24.36 2.56
N ASP A 281 14.86 25.02 3.54
CA ASP A 281 16.13 25.72 3.34
C ASP A 281 17.26 24.79 2.88
N VAL A 282 17.31 23.56 3.41
CA VAL A 282 18.27 22.53 2.99
C VAL A 282 17.98 22.11 1.54
N ARG A 283 16.70 21.84 1.21
CA ARG A 283 16.31 21.47 -0.16
C ARG A 283 16.61 22.57 -1.17
N GLN A 284 16.34 23.84 -0.84
CA GLN A 284 16.62 24.98 -1.71
C GLN A 284 18.12 25.17 -1.93
N THR A 285 18.92 25.05 -0.86
CA THR A 285 20.38 25.10 -0.94
C THR A 285 20.93 23.97 -1.81
N ALA A 286 20.47 22.74 -1.60
CA ALA A 286 20.84 21.59 -2.42
C ALA A 286 20.43 21.78 -3.88
N THR A 287 19.24 22.33 -4.15
CA THR A 287 18.73 22.58 -5.52
C THR A 287 19.59 23.60 -6.25
N LYS A 288 19.98 24.69 -5.58
CA LYS A 288 20.87 25.72 -6.14
C LYS A 288 22.23 25.11 -6.47
N LEU A 289 22.87 24.46 -5.49
CA LEU A 289 24.16 23.80 -5.70
C LEU A 289 24.10 22.76 -6.82
N TRP A 290 23.05 21.96 -6.87
CA TRP A 290 22.86 20.96 -7.92
C TRP A 290 22.77 21.60 -9.31
N THR A 291 22.03 22.71 -9.42
CA THR A 291 21.95 23.48 -10.65
C THR A 291 23.31 24.01 -11.07
N ASP A 292 24.05 24.64 -10.15
CA ASP A 292 25.37 25.21 -10.40
C ASP A 292 26.39 24.14 -10.84
N ILE A 293 26.37 22.96 -10.20
CA ILE A 293 27.22 21.80 -10.56
C ILE A 293 26.92 21.33 -11.99
N GLY A 294 25.64 21.25 -12.35
CA GLY A 294 25.24 20.87 -13.70
C GLY A 294 25.68 21.89 -14.75
N LEU A 295 25.56 23.18 -14.46
CA LEU A 295 26.04 24.25 -15.36
C LEU A 295 27.55 24.20 -15.54
N GLN A 296 28.32 24.05 -14.45
CA GLN A 296 29.77 23.89 -14.53
C GLN A 296 30.17 22.65 -15.34
N TYR A 297 29.48 21.52 -15.14
CA TYR A 297 29.74 20.32 -15.93
C TYR A 297 29.47 20.55 -17.42
N MET A 298 28.43 21.32 -17.77
CA MET A 298 28.15 21.67 -19.16
C MET A 298 29.24 22.55 -19.78
N GLU A 299 29.73 23.54 -19.04
CA GLU A 299 30.84 24.40 -19.47
C GLU A 299 32.13 23.60 -19.68
N GLU A 300 32.45 22.68 -18.78
CA GLU A 300 33.67 21.86 -18.85
C GLU A 300 33.64 20.80 -19.95
N ASN A 301 32.46 20.38 -20.40
CA ASN A 301 32.27 19.31 -21.38
C ASN A 301 31.52 19.81 -22.63
N GLU A 302 31.65 21.09 -22.97
CA GLU A 302 30.90 21.74 -24.05
C GLU A 302 31.02 20.99 -25.38
N GLU A 303 32.24 20.58 -25.77
CA GLU A 303 32.48 19.91 -27.05
C GLU A 303 31.73 18.57 -27.18
N ASP A 304 31.69 17.79 -26.10
CA ASP A 304 31.00 16.50 -26.05
C ASP A 304 29.48 16.66 -25.99
N LEU A 305 29.00 17.71 -25.33
CA LEU A 305 27.58 17.95 -25.11
C LEU A 305 26.91 18.72 -26.24
N LYS A 306 27.64 19.50 -27.04
CA LYS A 306 27.10 20.30 -28.16
C LYS A 306 26.22 19.49 -29.11
N LYS A 307 26.68 18.28 -29.47
CA LYS A 307 25.93 17.34 -30.30
C LYS A 307 24.61 16.86 -29.69
N LYS A 308 24.48 16.86 -28.36
CA LYS A 308 23.23 16.53 -27.66
C LYS A 308 22.35 17.77 -27.51
N THR A 309 22.94 18.92 -27.21
CA THR A 309 22.22 20.20 -27.01
C THR A 309 21.46 20.63 -28.27
N ASP A 310 22.01 20.42 -29.47
CA ASP A 310 21.39 20.81 -30.74
C ASP A 310 20.06 20.08 -31.06
N PHE A 311 19.78 18.93 -30.43
CA PHE A 311 18.61 18.09 -30.72
C PHE A 311 17.66 17.91 -29.54
N LEU A 312 17.96 18.48 -28.37
CA LEU A 312 17.15 18.31 -27.16
C LEU A 312 16.04 19.38 -27.09
N LYS A 313 14.81 18.93 -26.86
CA LYS A 313 13.74 19.80 -26.34
C LYS A 313 13.95 20.03 -24.85
N ASP A 314 13.74 21.26 -24.37
CA ASP A 314 13.96 21.64 -22.98
C ASP A 314 13.13 20.81 -21.99
N ILE A 315 11.87 20.48 -22.32
CA ILE A 315 11.02 19.58 -21.51
C ILE A 315 10.21 18.67 -22.47
N PRO A 316 10.23 17.33 -22.29
CA PRO A 316 9.41 16.41 -23.07
C PRO A 316 7.91 16.63 -22.82
N SER A 317 7.06 16.29 -23.79
CA SER A 317 5.59 16.41 -23.64
C SER A 317 5.01 15.50 -22.55
N HIS A 318 5.66 14.37 -22.28
CA HIS A 318 5.33 13.44 -21.20
C HIS A 318 6.44 13.50 -20.17
N TYR A 319 6.29 14.36 -19.17
CA TYR A 319 7.24 14.56 -18.08
C TYR A 319 6.45 14.74 -16.77
N PRO A 320 6.96 14.22 -15.63
CA PRO A 320 6.29 14.40 -14.35
C PRO A 320 6.19 15.90 -13.96
N ASP A 321 5.20 16.25 -13.15
CA ASP A 321 4.99 17.64 -12.68
C ASP A 321 6.01 18.07 -11.62
N VAL A 322 7.28 18.20 -12.05
CA VAL A 322 8.44 18.58 -11.26
C VAL A 322 9.42 19.37 -12.11
N ASN A 323 10.29 20.16 -11.46
CA ASN A 323 11.34 20.90 -12.17
C ASN A 323 12.38 19.93 -12.75
N ARG A 324 12.52 19.95 -14.07
CA ARG A 324 13.51 19.12 -14.79
C ARG A 324 14.94 19.60 -14.50
N PRO A 325 15.86 18.73 -14.05
CA PRO A 325 17.27 19.07 -13.90
C PRO A 325 17.93 19.47 -15.22
N ASN A 326 18.92 20.38 -15.17
CA ASN A 326 19.66 20.79 -16.38
C ASN A 326 20.43 19.60 -17.00
N LEU A 327 20.87 19.75 -18.26
CA LEU A 327 21.50 18.66 -19.00
C LEU A 327 22.77 18.11 -18.31
N GLY A 328 23.58 18.98 -17.70
CA GLY A 328 24.80 18.55 -17.01
C GLY A 328 24.49 17.67 -15.81
N CYS A 329 23.52 18.05 -14.98
CA CYS A 329 23.01 17.22 -13.88
C CYS A 329 22.60 15.82 -14.37
N ARG A 330 21.85 15.78 -15.47
CA ARG A 330 21.32 14.53 -16.03
C ARG A 330 22.44 13.62 -16.51
N VAL A 331 23.35 14.12 -17.35
CA VAL A 331 24.48 13.34 -17.88
C VAL A 331 25.38 12.85 -16.76
N LEU A 332 25.65 13.69 -15.76
CA LEU A 332 26.48 13.34 -14.61
C LEU A 332 25.88 12.16 -13.82
N VAL A 333 24.56 12.14 -13.59
CA VAL A 333 23.89 10.99 -12.97
C VAL A 333 23.89 9.77 -13.91
N GLN A 334 23.61 9.93 -15.20
CA GLN A 334 23.63 8.82 -16.17
C GLN A 334 24.98 8.09 -16.20
N SER A 335 26.10 8.79 -16.10
CA SER A 335 27.43 8.17 -16.10
C SER A 335 27.79 7.47 -14.78
N ASN A 336 27.04 7.71 -13.70
CA ASN A 336 27.38 7.21 -12.35
C ASN A 336 26.32 6.31 -11.73
N ILE A 337 25.08 6.29 -12.24
CA ILE A 337 23.95 5.57 -11.66
C ILE A 337 24.23 4.07 -11.47
N GLY A 338 24.95 3.43 -12.40
CA GLY A 338 25.32 2.01 -12.30
C GLY A 338 26.19 1.65 -11.10
N LYS A 339 26.93 2.62 -10.52
CA LYS A 339 27.72 2.43 -9.30
C LYS A 339 26.90 2.67 -8.03
N ILE A 340 25.81 3.43 -8.13
CA ILE A 340 25.02 3.91 -6.99
C ILE A 340 23.84 2.97 -6.69
N VAL A 341 23.07 2.56 -7.70
CA VAL A 341 21.87 1.72 -7.50
C VAL A 341 22.19 0.39 -6.80
N PRO A 342 23.29 -0.34 -7.09
CA PRO A 342 23.62 -1.54 -6.33
C PRO A 342 23.87 -1.27 -4.84
N ALA A 343 24.40 -0.10 -4.48
CA ALA A 343 24.59 0.29 -3.08
C ALA A 343 23.25 0.60 -2.39
N ILE A 344 22.32 1.25 -3.10
CA ILE A 344 20.94 1.46 -2.64
C ILE A 344 20.26 0.12 -2.37
N GLY A 345 20.40 -0.85 -3.28
CA GLY A 345 19.85 -2.20 -3.09
C GLY A 345 20.34 -2.86 -1.81
N LYS A 346 21.66 -2.78 -1.53
CA LYS A 346 22.24 -3.30 -0.28
C LYS A 346 21.73 -2.59 0.96
N GLU A 347 21.59 -1.26 0.92
CA GLU A 347 21.08 -0.49 2.05
C GLU A 347 19.59 -0.75 2.30
N MET A 348 18.83 -1.06 1.25
CA MET A 348 17.43 -1.50 1.35
C MET A 348 17.27 -2.82 2.12
N ASP A 349 18.31 -3.66 2.17
CA ASP A 349 18.34 -4.85 3.02
C ASP A 349 18.69 -4.56 4.49
N GLY A 350 19.06 -3.31 4.80
CA GLY A 350 19.43 -2.87 6.14
C GLY A 350 18.27 -2.91 7.13
N TRP A 351 18.58 -3.10 8.42
CA TRP A 351 17.57 -3.17 9.48
C TRP A 351 16.99 -1.80 9.87
N GLN A 352 17.69 -0.70 9.57
CA GLN A 352 17.31 0.66 9.95
C GLN A 352 16.29 1.26 8.97
N ALA A 353 15.05 1.47 9.44
CA ALA A 353 13.96 1.99 8.61
C ALA A 353 14.25 3.39 8.02
N ASP A 354 14.84 4.30 8.79
CA ASP A 354 15.16 5.64 8.29
C ASP A 354 16.27 5.63 7.22
N ALA A 355 17.22 4.68 7.30
CA ALA A 355 18.21 4.49 6.25
C ALA A 355 17.56 4.01 4.94
N ARG A 356 16.69 2.99 5.03
CA ARG A 356 15.88 2.49 3.90
C ARG A 356 15.02 3.58 3.28
N LEU A 357 14.40 4.42 4.11
CA LEU A 357 13.64 5.59 3.64
C LEU A 357 14.53 6.55 2.85
N ARG A 358 15.72 6.92 3.34
CA ARG A 358 16.61 7.82 2.60
C ARG A 358 17.07 7.25 1.28
N VAL A 359 17.41 5.95 1.22
CA VAL A 359 17.84 5.36 -0.05
C VAL A 359 16.69 5.17 -1.05
N SER A 360 15.45 4.99 -0.57
CA SER A 360 14.25 5.03 -1.45
C SER A 360 13.99 6.43 -2.02
N GLN A 361 14.18 7.49 -1.22
CA GLN A 361 14.11 8.88 -1.68
C GLN A 361 15.23 9.21 -2.67
N LEU A 362 16.44 8.72 -2.41
CA LEU A 362 17.58 8.87 -3.33
C LEU A 362 17.30 8.16 -4.66
N LEU A 363 16.69 6.97 -4.64
CA LEU A 363 16.32 6.25 -5.86
C LEU A 363 15.38 7.08 -6.75
N CYS A 364 14.40 7.79 -6.17
CA CYS A 364 13.54 8.71 -6.92
C CYS A 364 14.35 9.79 -7.66
N TRP A 365 15.29 10.45 -6.97
CA TRP A 365 16.12 11.49 -7.58
C TRP A 365 17.06 10.95 -8.64
N LEU A 366 17.61 9.75 -8.45
CA LEU A 366 18.44 9.11 -9.46
C LEU A 366 17.64 8.81 -10.73
N ILE A 367 16.43 8.29 -10.61
CA ILE A 367 15.55 8.01 -11.76
C ILE A 367 15.17 9.32 -12.47
N LEU A 368 14.76 10.34 -11.70
CA LEU A 368 14.39 11.64 -12.25
C LEU A 368 15.55 12.33 -12.99
N CYS A 369 16.78 12.23 -12.46
CA CYS A 369 17.95 12.84 -13.08
C CYS A 369 18.48 12.00 -14.26
N ALA A 370 18.48 10.67 -14.16
CA ALA A 370 19.00 9.83 -15.22
C ALA A 370 18.07 9.74 -16.44
N GLU A 371 16.76 9.89 -16.25
CA GLU A 371 15.74 9.76 -17.30
C GLU A 371 15.92 8.44 -18.08
N GLU A 372 15.91 8.50 -19.42
CA GLU A 372 16.12 7.34 -20.31
C GLU A 372 17.47 6.62 -20.07
N GLY A 373 18.45 7.29 -19.46
CA GLY A 373 19.72 6.67 -19.06
C GLY A 373 19.58 5.62 -17.97
N CYS A 374 18.41 5.50 -17.32
CA CYS A 374 18.09 4.37 -16.45
C CYS A 374 17.98 3.03 -17.20
N THR A 375 17.77 3.03 -18.53
CA THR A 375 17.51 1.81 -19.32
C THR A 375 18.55 0.72 -19.11
N GLN A 376 19.85 1.08 -19.11
CA GLN A 376 20.95 0.11 -18.93
C GLN A 376 20.99 -0.51 -17.53
N HIS A 377 20.32 0.11 -16.56
CA HIS A 377 20.28 -0.29 -15.16
C HIS A 377 18.88 -0.72 -14.71
N ALA A 378 17.95 -0.85 -15.67
CA ALA A 378 16.54 -1.14 -15.42
C ALA A 378 16.34 -2.36 -14.52
N ASN A 379 17.02 -3.47 -14.81
CA ASN A 379 16.91 -4.69 -13.99
C ASN A 379 17.30 -4.45 -12.52
N THR A 380 18.41 -3.77 -12.25
CA THR A 380 18.85 -3.48 -10.87
C THR A 380 17.88 -2.53 -10.16
N ILE A 381 17.35 -1.54 -10.88
CA ILE A 381 16.35 -0.61 -10.35
C ILE A 381 15.05 -1.36 -9.99
N VAL A 382 14.54 -2.19 -10.90
CA VAL A 382 13.33 -3.02 -10.66
C VAL A 382 13.54 -3.94 -9.45
N ARG A 383 14.67 -4.67 -9.38
CA ARG A 383 14.98 -5.54 -8.23
C ARG A 383 15.01 -4.76 -6.91
N THR A 384 15.56 -3.55 -6.91
CA THR A 384 15.58 -2.65 -5.75
C THR A 384 14.17 -2.20 -5.36
N MET A 385 13.33 -1.85 -6.34
CA MET A 385 11.93 -1.48 -6.10
C MET A 385 11.10 -2.66 -5.56
N LEU A 386 11.27 -3.86 -6.10
CA LEU A 386 10.59 -5.06 -5.60
C LEU A 386 10.94 -5.33 -4.13
N ARG A 387 12.20 -5.12 -3.75
CA ARG A 387 12.64 -5.25 -2.36
C ARG A 387 11.98 -4.22 -1.45
N GLY A 388 11.99 -2.95 -1.84
CA GLY A 388 11.37 -1.87 -1.04
C GLY A 388 9.82 -1.92 -1.05
N ALA A 389 9.19 -2.51 -2.07
CA ALA A 389 7.75 -2.73 -2.10
C ALA A 389 7.30 -3.73 -1.02
N ALA A 390 8.20 -4.64 -0.62
CA ALA A 390 8.00 -5.61 0.46
C ALA A 390 8.35 -5.05 1.86
N ASP A 391 8.64 -3.76 2.00
CA ASP A 391 9.01 -3.15 3.29
C ASP A 391 7.81 -3.07 4.24
N GLU A 392 8.11 -3.16 5.54
CA GLU A 392 7.12 -3.01 6.61
C GLU A 392 6.84 -1.52 6.91
N ASP A 393 7.78 -0.62 6.62
CA ASP A 393 7.57 0.83 6.77
C ASP A 393 6.84 1.40 5.56
N CYS A 394 5.60 1.85 5.78
CA CYS A 394 4.76 2.45 4.74
C CYS A 394 5.38 3.69 4.08
N ARG A 395 6.28 4.41 4.75
CA ARG A 395 7.00 5.56 4.19
C ARG A 395 7.96 5.12 3.08
N VAL A 396 8.60 3.97 3.24
CA VAL A 396 9.47 3.37 2.20
C VAL A 396 8.62 2.94 1.02
N VAL A 397 7.52 2.22 1.27
CA VAL A 397 6.61 1.75 0.22
C VAL A 397 6.04 2.93 -0.59
N LEU A 398 5.72 4.05 0.06
CA LEU A 398 5.28 5.27 -0.61
C LEU A 398 6.32 5.81 -1.61
N GLU A 399 7.58 5.89 -1.17
CA GLU A 399 8.69 6.32 -2.04
C GLU A 399 8.96 5.33 -3.17
N ILE A 400 8.76 4.03 -2.95
CA ILE A 400 8.84 3.02 -4.02
C ILE A 400 7.74 3.18 -5.06
N LYS A 401 6.51 3.52 -4.65
CA LYS A 401 5.44 3.85 -5.61
C LYS A 401 5.83 5.05 -6.48
N ARG A 402 6.40 6.10 -5.86
CA ARG A 402 6.90 7.28 -6.58
C ARG A 402 8.07 6.93 -7.52
N ALA A 403 9.00 6.10 -7.07
CA ALA A 403 10.10 5.62 -7.90
C ALA A 403 9.60 4.81 -9.11
N ALA A 404 8.60 3.94 -8.91
CA ALA A 404 7.98 3.15 -9.96
C ALA A 404 7.24 4.04 -10.99
N GLU A 405 6.48 5.04 -10.52
CA GLU A 405 5.86 6.04 -11.42
C GLU A 405 6.91 6.79 -12.24
N LEU A 406 7.95 7.34 -11.60
CA LEU A 406 9.05 8.01 -12.30
C LEU A 406 9.74 7.08 -13.31
N PHE A 407 9.91 5.81 -12.96
CA PHE A 407 10.49 4.82 -13.87
C PHE A 407 9.64 4.63 -15.13
N GLY A 408 8.31 4.59 -14.98
CA GLY A 408 7.36 4.54 -16.10
C GLY A 408 7.41 5.76 -17.01
N TYR A 409 7.68 6.96 -16.49
CA TYR A 409 7.82 8.19 -17.31
C TYR A 409 8.96 8.10 -18.32
N PHE A 410 10.05 7.42 -17.95
CA PHE A 410 11.30 7.45 -18.71
C PHE A 410 11.64 6.14 -19.41
N ILE A 411 11.12 5.00 -18.94
CA ILE A 411 11.46 3.67 -19.46
C ILE A 411 10.26 3.08 -20.19
N THR A 412 10.50 2.54 -21.39
CA THR A 412 9.43 2.04 -22.25
C THR A 412 8.98 0.63 -21.86
N PRO A 413 7.73 0.24 -22.19
CA PRO A 413 7.18 -1.07 -21.84
C PRO A 413 7.99 -2.27 -22.36
N GLU A 414 8.62 -2.15 -23.52
CA GLU A 414 9.48 -3.21 -24.07
C GLU A 414 10.69 -3.52 -23.18
N THR A 415 11.10 -2.56 -22.35
CA THR A 415 12.21 -2.74 -21.41
C THR A 415 11.72 -3.26 -20.07
N TRP A 416 10.67 -2.68 -19.49
CA TRP A 416 10.29 -3.00 -18.12
C TRP A 416 9.36 -4.21 -17.99
N TRP A 417 8.56 -4.54 -19.00
CA TRP A 417 7.65 -5.69 -18.92
C TRP A 417 8.40 -7.03 -18.79
N PRO A 418 9.43 -7.32 -19.62
CA PRO A 418 10.19 -8.57 -19.50
C PRO A 418 10.92 -8.73 -18.15
N LEU A 419 11.16 -7.62 -17.43
CA LEU A 419 11.81 -7.65 -16.11
C LEU A 419 10.84 -8.01 -14.98
N LEU A 420 9.53 -7.91 -15.21
CA LEU A 420 8.47 -8.12 -14.22
C LEU A 420 7.62 -9.35 -14.54
N GLU A 421 7.54 -9.78 -15.80
CA GLU A 421 6.67 -10.86 -16.30
C GLU A 421 6.76 -12.13 -15.46
N ALA A 422 7.97 -12.61 -15.16
CA ALA A 422 8.17 -13.82 -14.35
C ALA A 422 7.89 -13.63 -12.86
N ASP A 423 7.81 -12.38 -12.37
CA ASP A 423 7.69 -12.04 -10.96
C ASP A 423 6.24 -11.63 -10.58
N VAL A 424 5.29 -11.53 -11.53
CA VAL A 424 3.89 -11.09 -11.27
C VAL A 424 3.07 -12.04 -10.39
N ASP A 425 3.61 -13.21 -10.05
CA ASP A 425 3.08 -14.11 -9.01
C ASP A 425 3.24 -13.52 -7.59
N ALA A 426 4.10 -12.51 -7.42
CA ALA A 426 4.29 -11.79 -6.18
C ALA A 426 3.50 -10.47 -6.14
N TRP A 427 2.83 -10.20 -5.02
CA TRP A 427 2.07 -8.95 -4.81
C TRP A 427 2.97 -7.69 -4.92
N CYS A 428 4.25 -7.80 -4.56
CA CYS A 428 5.23 -6.71 -4.67
C CYS A 428 5.45 -6.30 -6.13
N ALA A 429 5.46 -7.28 -7.05
CA ALA A 429 5.62 -7.02 -8.48
C ALA A 429 4.39 -6.35 -9.06
N LEU A 430 3.18 -6.77 -8.65
CA LEU A 430 1.93 -6.10 -9.03
C LEU A 430 1.88 -4.66 -8.53
N LEU A 431 2.36 -4.38 -7.30
CA LEU A 431 2.48 -3.02 -6.78
C LEU A 431 3.39 -2.17 -7.66
N VAL A 432 4.61 -2.66 -7.94
CA VAL A 432 5.57 -1.92 -8.78
C VAL A 432 5.01 -1.73 -10.20
N LEU A 433 4.44 -2.77 -10.80
CA LEU A 433 3.83 -2.75 -12.13
C LEU A 433 2.71 -1.72 -12.24
N ALA A 434 1.76 -1.71 -11.30
CA ALA A 434 0.65 -0.75 -11.30
C ALA A 434 1.13 0.70 -11.31
N ASN A 435 2.21 0.99 -10.57
CA ASN A 435 2.75 2.35 -10.46
C ASN A 435 3.66 2.70 -11.67
N ILE A 436 4.39 1.74 -12.25
CA ILE A 436 5.06 1.95 -13.55
C ILE A 436 4.04 2.31 -14.63
N ILE A 437 2.90 1.61 -14.68
CA ILE A 437 1.83 1.90 -15.66
C ILE A 437 1.33 3.34 -15.50
N LYS A 438 1.04 3.79 -14.27
CA LYS A 438 0.57 5.18 -14.02
C LYS A 438 1.50 6.26 -14.56
N GLY A 439 2.82 6.03 -14.53
CA GLY A 439 3.81 6.97 -15.08
C GLY A 439 4.08 6.77 -16.58
N SER A 440 3.59 5.70 -17.20
CA SER A 440 3.91 5.35 -18.59
C SER A 440 3.12 6.17 -19.62
N ARG A 441 3.50 6.06 -20.89
CA ARG A 441 2.71 6.62 -22.01
C ARG A 441 1.66 5.61 -22.46
N GLY A 442 0.38 5.98 -22.41
CA GLY A 442 -0.74 5.10 -22.77
C GLY A 442 -0.61 4.47 -24.16
N GLU A 443 -0.20 5.24 -25.17
CA GLU A 443 0.00 4.75 -26.54
C GLU A 443 1.03 3.60 -26.62
N LEU A 444 2.14 3.70 -25.88
CA LEU A 444 3.17 2.67 -25.87
C LEU A 444 2.72 1.44 -25.09
N VAL A 445 2.08 1.63 -23.94
CA VAL A 445 1.54 0.51 -23.14
C VAL A 445 0.50 -0.26 -23.96
N ALA A 446 -0.44 0.44 -24.59
CA ALA A 446 -1.48 -0.14 -25.43
C ALA A 446 -0.91 -0.99 -26.57
N GLN A 447 0.15 -0.52 -27.24
CA GLN A 447 0.73 -1.22 -28.38
C GLN A 447 1.69 -2.37 -28.01
N LYS A 448 2.37 -2.27 -26.87
CA LYS A 448 3.59 -3.06 -26.61
C LYS A 448 3.49 -4.03 -25.45
N ALA A 449 2.63 -3.76 -24.47
CA ALA A 449 2.56 -4.57 -23.25
C ALA A 449 1.14 -4.93 -22.83
N LEU A 450 0.13 -4.13 -23.17
CA LEU A 450 -1.26 -4.32 -22.72
C LEU A 450 -1.81 -5.74 -22.98
N PRO A 451 -1.67 -6.35 -24.18
CA PRO A 451 -2.14 -7.71 -24.44
C PRO A 451 -1.44 -8.76 -23.58
N GLU A 452 -0.11 -8.72 -23.50
CA GLU A 452 0.69 -9.70 -22.75
C GLU A 452 0.46 -9.57 -21.24
N ILE A 453 0.42 -8.35 -20.69
CA ILE A 453 0.09 -8.12 -19.28
C ILE A 453 -1.28 -8.72 -18.94
N CYS A 454 -2.31 -8.38 -19.71
CA CYS A 454 -3.65 -8.85 -19.41
C CYS A 454 -3.78 -10.37 -19.57
N LYS A 455 -3.10 -10.96 -20.55
CA LYS A 455 -3.06 -12.41 -20.77
C LYS A 455 -2.40 -13.13 -19.60
N GLU A 456 -1.20 -12.69 -19.19
CA GLU A 456 -0.45 -13.27 -18.07
C GLU A 456 -1.18 -13.13 -16.74
N LEU A 457 -1.89 -12.02 -16.51
CA LEU A 457 -2.66 -11.81 -15.28
C LEU A 457 -4.01 -12.53 -15.29
N ALA A 458 -4.58 -12.83 -16.45
CA ALA A 458 -5.81 -13.59 -16.60
C ALA A 458 -5.60 -15.11 -16.57
N ASP A 459 -4.35 -15.57 -16.41
CA ASP A 459 -4.04 -16.98 -16.22
C ASP A 459 -4.72 -17.51 -14.93
N PRO A 460 -5.36 -18.68 -14.96
CA PRO A 460 -6.04 -19.26 -13.80
C PRO A 460 -5.14 -19.41 -12.56
N ASP A 461 -3.85 -19.74 -12.73
CA ASP A 461 -2.92 -19.93 -11.61
C ASP A 461 -2.63 -18.60 -10.88
N ARG A 462 -2.91 -17.46 -11.54
CA ARG A 462 -2.67 -16.10 -11.03
C ARG A 462 -3.96 -15.41 -10.59
N CYS A 463 -4.96 -15.31 -11.46
CA CYS A 463 -6.19 -14.57 -11.15
C CYS A 463 -7.04 -15.22 -10.06
N THR A 464 -6.82 -16.51 -9.75
CA THR A 464 -7.50 -17.23 -8.67
C THR A 464 -6.75 -17.17 -7.32
N VAL A 465 -5.66 -16.42 -7.20
CA VAL A 465 -4.93 -16.31 -5.93
C VAL A 465 -5.73 -15.51 -4.91
N ARG A 466 -6.18 -16.17 -3.83
CA ARG A 466 -6.97 -15.57 -2.74
C ARG A 466 -6.09 -15.06 -1.59
N LYS A 467 -5.32 -14.00 -1.83
CA LYS A 467 -4.51 -13.30 -0.80
C LYS A 467 -4.78 -11.79 -0.82
N PRO A 468 -4.99 -11.12 0.33
CA PRO A 468 -5.48 -9.74 0.35
C PRO A 468 -4.54 -8.75 -0.35
N LYS A 469 -3.23 -8.78 -0.05
CA LYS A 469 -2.24 -7.94 -0.76
C LYS A 469 -2.17 -8.25 -2.26
N TYR A 470 -2.32 -9.51 -2.66
CA TYR A 470 -2.23 -9.90 -4.06
C TYR A 470 -3.44 -9.38 -4.85
N GLN A 471 -4.66 -9.71 -4.41
CA GLN A 471 -5.90 -9.26 -5.07
C GLN A 471 -5.97 -7.73 -5.13
N THR A 472 -5.60 -7.02 -4.06
CA THR A 472 -5.58 -5.55 -4.04
C THR A 472 -4.71 -4.99 -5.17
N HIS A 473 -3.47 -5.47 -5.30
CA HIS A 473 -2.56 -4.93 -6.32
C HIS A 473 -2.89 -5.45 -7.73
N LEU A 474 -3.46 -6.64 -7.87
CA LEU A 474 -3.97 -7.15 -9.15
C LEU A 474 -5.08 -6.24 -9.69
N LEU A 475 -6.01 -5.84 -8.83
CA LEU A 475 -7.07 -4.89 -9.17
C LEU A 475 -6.52 -3.49 -9.48
N GLN A 476 -5.49 -3.03 -8.75
CA GLN A 476 -4.82 -1.76 -9.04
C GLN A 476 -4.07 -1.75 -10.38
N VAL A 477 -3.52 -2.89 -10.82
CA VAL A 477 -2.95 -3.02 -12.18
C VAL A 477 -4.06 -2.87 -13.22
N CYS A 478 -5.20 -3.56 -13.05
CA CYS A 478 -6.34 -3.44 -13.97
C CYS A 478 -6.85 -1.99 -14.04
N GLU A 479 -6.99 -1.34 -12.88
CA GLU A 479 -7.42 0.05 -12.77
C GLU A 479 -6.45 0.99 -13.49
N ALA A 480 -5.14 0.86 -13.23
CA ALA A 480 -4.10 1.67 -13.86
C ALA A 480 -4.05 1.49 -15.39
N LEU A 481 -4.27 0.26 -15.89
CA LEU A 481 -4.36 0.01 -17.33
C LEU A 481 -5.57 0.72 -17.95
N MET A 482 -6.73 0.62 -17.31
CA MET A 482 -7.95 1.27 -17.81
C MET A 482 -7.87 2.80 -17.75
N ASP A 483 -7.26 3.37 -16.70
CA ASP A 483 -7.01 4.82 -16.60
C ASP A 483 -6.07 5.33 -17.68
N LEU A 484 -4.98 4.59 -17.91
CA LEU A 484 -3.94 5.05 -18.83
C LEU A 484 -4.30 4.84 -20.30
N CYS A 485 -4.85 3.68 -20.64
CA CYS A 485 -5.08 3.25 -22.02
C CYS A 485 -6.50 3.55 -22.52
N GLY A 486 -7.45 3.84 -21.63
CA GLY A 486 -8.83 4.19 -21.99
C GLY A 486 -9.45 3.19 -22.96
N GLU A 487 -9.98 3.68 -24.09
CA GLU A 487 -10.65 2.87 -25.11
C GLU A 487 -9.77 1.76 -25.71
N ALA A 488 -8.43 1.88 -25.66
CA ALA A 488 -7.54 0.82 -26.15
C ALA A 488 -7.67 -0.48 -25.34
N CYS A 489 -8.14 -0.41 -24.09
CA CYS A 489 -8.45 -1.59 -23.28
C CYS A 489 -9.61 -2.44 -23.83
N ALA A 490 -10.42 -1.92 -24.76
CA ALA A 490 -11.47 -2.70 -25.41
C ALA A 490 -10.93 -3.95 -26.13
N ALA A 491 -9.70 -3.89 -26.65
CA ALA A 491 -9.05 -5.03 -27.33
C ALA A 491 -8.70 -6.19 -26.39
N VAL A 492 -8.60 -5.93 -25.08
CA VAL A 492 -8.24 -6.91 -24.04
C VAL A 492 -9.33 -7.03 -22.97
N ALA A 493 -10.55 -6.57 -23.30
CA ALA A 493 -11.65 -6.50 -22.33
C ALA A 493 -12.01 -7.86 -21.74
N ASP A 494 -11.92 -8.95 -22.52
CA ASP A 494 -12.18 -10.31 -22.02
C ASP A 494 -11.21 -10.73 -20.89
N HIS A 495 -9.93 -10.38 -21.03
CA HIS A 495 -8.94 -10.64 -19.98
C HIS A 495 -9.18 -9.77 -18.74
N LEU A 496 -9.41 -8.46 -18.92
CA LEU A 496 -9.72 -7.56 -17.82
C LEU A 496 -11.00 -7.97 -17.10
N PHE A 497 -12.02 -8.39 -17.84
CA PHE A 497 -13.25 -8.93 -17.29
C PHE A 497 -12.98 -10.19 -16.47
N THR A 498 -12.22 -11.14 -17.03
CA THR A 498 -11.87 -12.39 -16.35
C THR A 498 -11.18 -12.11 -15.02
N ILE A 499 -10.16 -11.25 -15.00
CA ILE A 499 -9.43 -10.90 -13.77
C ILE A 499 -10.35 -10.28 -12.71
N ASN A 500 -11.06 -9.20 -13.06
CA ASN A 500 -11.90 -8.49 -12.10
C ASN A 500 -13.11 -9.33 -11.66
N PHE A 501 -13.74 -10.07 -12.56
CA PHE A 501 -14.86 -10.95 -12.23
C PHE A 501 -14.44 -12.12 -11.35
N THR A 502 -13.24 -12.67 -11.57
CA THR A 502 -12.69 -13.75 -10.73
C THR A 502 -12.47 -13.23 -9.31
N VAL A 503 -11.82 -12.08 -9.14
CA VAL A 503 -11.66 -11.49 -7.79
C VAL A 503 -13.01 -11.13 -7.15
N PHE A 504 -13.97 -10.64 -7.93
CA PHE A 504 -15.34 -10.36 -7.46
C PHE A 504 -16.10 -11.62 -7.00
N ALA A 505 -15.88 -12.76 -7.66
CA ALA A 505 -16.47 -14.05 -7.34
C ALA A 505 -15.83 -14.71 -6.11
N MET A 506 -14.55 -14.45 -5.86
CA MET A 506 -13.79 -15.02 -4.76
C MET A 506 -12.96 -13.98 -4.00
N PRO A 507 -13.61 -12.96 -3.41
CA PRO A 507 -12.92 -11.94 -2.66
C PRO A 507 -12.38 -12.50 -1.34
N VAL A 508 -11.29 -11.92 -0.85
CA VAL A 508 -10.84 -12.14 0.53
C VAL A 508 -11.74 -11.41 1.53
N ASP A 509 -12.21 -10.21 1.17
CA ASP A 509 -13.07 -9.35 1.99
C ASP A 509 -13.97 -8.44 1.12
N ASP A 510 -14.94 -7.78 1.76
CA ASP A 510 -15.92 -6.91 1.10
C ASP A 510 -15.28 -5.68 0.42
N GLN A 511 -14.16 -5.17 0.95
CA GLN A 511 -13.48 -4.02 0.36
C GLN A 511 -12.88 -4.39 -1.00
N ILE A 512 -12.21 -5.55 -1.10
CA ILE A 512 -11.69 -6.09 -2.36
C ILE A 512 -12.83 -6.40 -3.33
N GLN A 513 -13.94 -6.94 -2.84
CA GLN A 513 -15.11 -7.19 -3.69
C GLN A 513 -15.65 -5.89 -4.31
N MET A 514 -15.74 -4.82 -3.52
CA MET A 514 -16.17 -3.50 -4.00
C MET A 514 -15.18 -2.89 -5.01
N MET A 515 -13.87 -3.05 -4.79
CA MET A 515 -12.85 -2.64 -5.77
C MET A 515 -13.01 -3.37 -7.11
N ALA A 516 -13.22 -4.70 -7.06
CA ALA A 516 -13.44 -5.50 -8.27
C ALA A 516 -14.72 -5.08 -9.00
N LEU A 517 -15.80 -4.79 -8.26
CA LEU A 517 -17.04 -4.28 -8.82
C LEU A 517 -16.87 -2.90 -9.47
N SER A 518 -16.12 -2.00 -8.84
CA SER A 518 -15.77 -0.68 -9.40
C SER A 518 -14.99 -0.82 -10.71
N ASN A 519 -14.02 -1.73 -10.77
CA ASN A 519 -13.28 -2.00 -12.00
C ASN A 519 -14.16 -2.60 -13.11
N LEU A 520 -15.12 -3.47 -12.76
CA LEU A 520 -16.09 -3.98 -13.73
C LEU A 520 -16.97 -2.85 -14.28
N ASP A 521 -17.38 -1.89 -13.45
CA ASP A 521 -18.17 -0.74 -13.91
C ASP A 521 -17.35 0.20 -14.82
N LYS A 522 -16.08 0.39 -14.50
CA LYS A 522 -15.13 1.13 -15.33
C LYS A 522 -14.90 0.43 -16.68
N LEU A 523 -14.76 -0.90 -16.68
CA LEU A 523 -14.61 -1.68 -17.91
C LEU A 523 -15.87 -1.58 -18.80
N ARG A 524 -17.07 -1.57 -18.18
CA ARG A 524 -18.34 -1.31 -18.89
C ARG A 524 -18.29 0.04 -19.60
N GLU A 525 -17.76 1.08 -18.97
CA GLU A 525 -17.62 2.41 -19.60
C GLU A 525 -16.61 2.41 -20.74
N VAL A 526 -15.44 1.79 -20.54
CA VAL A 526 -14.40 1.64 -21.57
C VAL A 526 -14.93 0.95 -22.83
N GLU A 527 -15.73 -0.11 -22.66
CA GLU A 527 -16.34 -0.82 -23.78
C GLU A 527 -17.63 -0.18 -24.30
N LYS A 528 -18.07 0.92 -23.70
CA LYS A 528 -19.33 1.61 -24.03
C LYS A 528 -20.53 0.65 -23.96
N CYS A 529 -20.48 -0.28 -23.02
CA CYS A 529 -21.59 -1.16 -22.68
C CYS A 529 -22.71 -0.35 -22.02
N GLY A 530 -23.97 -0.79 -22.15
CA GLY A 530 -25.14 -0.08 -21.66
C GLY A 530 -25.10 0.28 -20.15
N ARG A 531 -26.15 0.92 -19.64
CA ARG A 531 -26.16 1.52 -18.28
C ARG A 531 -26.00 0.55 -17.10
N THR A 532 -26.02 -0.76 -17.32
CA THR A 532 -25.99 -1.77 -16.25
C THR A 532 -24.87 -2.77 -16.47
N LEU A 533 -24.31 -3.31 -15.38
CA LEU A 533 -23.29 -4.37 -15.41
C LEU A 533 -23.77 -5.63 -16.14
N THR A 534 -25.08 -5.90 -16.15
CA THR A 534 -25.68 -6.99 -16.93
C THR A 534 -25.31 -6.91 -18.42
N SER A 535 -25.14 -5.71 -18.98
CA SER A 535 -24.73 -5.55 -20.38
C SER A 535 -23.28 -5.99 -20.62
N LEU A 536 -22.38 -5.72 -19.67
CA LEU A 536 -21.00 -6.22 -19.69
C LEU A 536 -20.96 -7.74 -19.51
N TYR A 537 -21.74 -8.27 -18.56
CA TYR A 537 -21.84 -9.71 -18.31
C TYR A 537 -22.34 -10.47 -19.54
N ALA A 538 -23.30 -9.91 -20.28
CA ALA A 538 -23.82 -10.53 -21.51
C ALA A 538 -22.74 -10.73 -22.59
N ARG A 539 -21.68 -9.90 -22.57
CA ARG A 539 -20.58 -9.98 -23.52
C ARG A 539 -19.53 -11.03 -23.12
N HIS A 540 -19.16 -11.07 -21.84
CA HIS A 540 -17.95 -11.78 -21.39
C HIS A 540 -18.19 -13.01 -20.52
N VAL A 541 -19.38 -13.19 -19.93
CA VAL A 541 -19.62 -14.32 -19.00
C VAL A 541 -19.46 -15.68 -19.68
N ARG A 542 -19.65 -15.75 -21.01
CA ARG A 542 -19.36 -16.94 -21.81
C ARG A 542 -17.91 -17.39 -21.66
N GLY A 543 -16.96 -16.45 -21.70
CA GLY A 543 -15.52 -16.75 -21.58
C GLY A 543 -15.19 -17.35 -20.21
N VAL A 544 -15.75 -16.77 -19.15
CA VAL A 544 -15.58 -17.27 -17.77
C VAL A 544 -16.15 -18.67 -17.61
N LEU A 545 -17.38 -18.91 -18.08
CA LEU A 545 -18.03 -20.22 -17.98
C LEU A 545 -17.29 -21.29 -18.80
N ALA A 546 -16.78 -20.95 -19.99
CA ALA A 546 -16.04 -21.86 -20.84
C ALA A 546 -14.66 -22.26 -20.26
N ARG A 547 -14.12 -21.45 -19.33
CA ARG A 547 -12.85 -21.73 -18.63
C ARG A 547 -13.02 -22.61 -17.39
N ILE A 548 -14.25 -22.89 -16.96
CA ILE A 548 -14.50 -23.87 -15.90
C ILE A 548 -14.23 -25.26 -16.47
N THR A 549 -13.06 -25.81 -16.16
CA THR A 549 -12.59 -27.11 -16.67
C THR A 549 -12.33 -28.12 -15.57
N SER A 550 -12.38 -27.71 -14.28
CA SER A 550 -12.12 -28.64 -13.19
C SER A 550 -13.30 -29.59 -12.97
N ASP A 551 -12.98 -30.83 -12.55
CA ASP A 551 -13.97 -31.83 -12.21
C ASP A 551 -14.79 -31.37 -10.99
N ALA A 552 -16.09 -31.17 -11.18
CA ALA A 552 -17.00 -30.71 -10.14
C ALA A 552 -17.10 -31.68 -8.95
N LEU A 553 -16.69 -32.94 -9.12
CA LEU A 553 -16.58 -33.91 -8.01
C LEU A 553 -15.53 -33.49 -6.97
N GLY A 554 -14.48 -32.76 -7.39
CA GLY A 554 -13.39 -32.31 -6.53
C GLY A 554 -13.62 -30.92 -5.91
N TRP A 555 -14.75 -30.27 -6.17
CA TRP A 555 -15.01 -28.93 -5.67
C TRP A 555 -15.18 -28.89 -4.15
N THR A 556 -14.62 -27.84 -3.55
CA THR A 556 -14.85 -27.44 -2.15
C THR A 556 -15.48 -26.05 -2.13
N LEU A 557 -15.90 -25.55 -0.97
CA LEU A 557 -16.42 -24.19 -0.84
C LEU A 557 -15.44 -23.10 -1.33
N LEU A 558 -14.13 -23.37 -1.30
CA LEU A 558 -13.10 -22.44 -1.74
C LEU A 558 -12.66 -22.63 -3.19
N ALA A 559 -13.14 -23.67 -3.88
CA ALA A 559 -12.79 -23.93 -5.28
C ALA A 559 -13.14 -22.73 -6.18
N PRO A 560 -12.19 -22.21 -6.98
CA PRO A 560 -12.43 -21.05 -7.85
C PRO A 560 -13.62 -21.25 -8.80
N ASP A 561 -13.64 -22.37 -9.52
CA ASP A 561 -14.69 -22.70 -10.50
C ASP A 561 -16.10 -22.72 -9.90
N ARG A 562 -16.23 -23.26 -8.67
CA ARG A 562 -17.48 -23.22 -7.92
C ARG A 562 -17.89 -21.78 -7.59
N CYS A 563 -16.94 -20.94 -7.15
CA CYS A 563 -17.20 -19.53 -6.84
C CYS A 563 -17.63 -18.76 -8.10
N LEU A 564 -16.98 -19.02 -9.23
CA LEU A 564 -17.32 -18.43 -10.53
C LEU A 564 -18.74 -18.81 -10.95
N LEU A 565 -19.10 -20.10 -10.90
CA LEU A 565 -20.45 -20.56 -11.23
C LEU A 565 -21.50 -19.91 -10.31
N GLU A 566 -21.27 -19.90 -8.99
CA GLU A 566 -22.18 -19.27 -8.04
C GLU A 566 -22.34 -17.77 -8.34
N CYS A 567 -21.24 -17.08 -8.61
CA CYS A 567 -21.24 -15.66 -8.90
C CYS A 567 -22.03 -15.34 -10.17
N VAL A 568 -21.85 -16.14 -11.23
CA VAL A 568 -22.64 -16.02 -12.47
C VAL A 568 -24.13 -16.21 -12.17
N LEU A 569 -24.51 -17.28 -11.46
CA LEU A 569 -25.90 -17.54 -11.12
C LEU A 569 -26.52 -16.41 -10.28
N THR A 570 -25.75 -15.80 -9.40
CA THR A 570 -26.25 -14.78 -8.46
C THR A 570 -26.32 -13.38 -9.08
N HIS A 571 -25.33 -13.01 -9.91
CA HIS A 571 -25.11 -11.62 -10.32
C HIS A 571 -25.28 -11.36 -11.82
N ALA A 572 -25.22 -12.39 -12.69
CA ALA A 572 -25.31 -12.15 -14.13
C ALA A 572 -26.70 -11.66 -14.57
N GLY A 573 -27.76 -11.99 -13.82
CA GLY A 573 -29.13 -11.66 -14.18
C GLY A 573 -29.48 -12.20 -15.58
N SER A 574 -30.21 -11.41 -16.37
CA SER A 574 -30.60 -11.80 -17.74
C SER A 574 -29.45 -12.15 -18.70
N ALA A 575 -28.19 -11.82 -18.36
CA ALA A 575 -27.02 -12.18 -19.18
C ALA A 575 -26.75 -13.69 -19.21
N MET A 576 -27.10 -14.43 -18.15
CA MET A 576 -26.87 -15.87 -18.10
C MET A 576 -27.73 -16.66 -19.09
N GLY A 577 -28.83 -16.07 -19.55
CA GLY A 577 -29.79 -16.70 -20.45
C GLY A 577 -29.22 -17.13 -21.81
N ALA A 578 -28.18 -16.44 -22.30
CA ALA A 578 -27.47 -16.84 -23.51
C ALA A 578 -26.54 -18.05 -23.30
N GLN A 579 -26.18 -18.35 -22.04
CA GLN A 579 -25.16 -19.34 -21.67
C GLN A 579 -25.73 -20.57 -20.97
N LEU A 580 -27.04 -20.80 -21.03
CA LEU A 580 -27.70 -21.96 -20.39
C LEU A 580 -27.08 -23.31 -20.79
N HIS A 581 -26.60 -23.43 -22.04
CA HIS A 581 -25.92 -24.61 -22.56
C HIS A 581 -24.58 -24.93 -21.86
N LEU A 582 -23.91 -23.93 -21.28
CA LEU A 582 -22.70 -24.11 -20.46
C LEU A 582 -23.06 -24.34 -18.99
N ILE A 583 -24.12 -23.70 -18.51
CA ILE A 583 -24.54 -23.77 -17.10
C ILE A 583 -25.18 -25.14 -16.78
N ALA A 584 -26.02 -25.69 -17.67
CA ALA A 584 -26.71 -26.96 -17.41
C ALA A 584 -25.75 -28.14 -17.11
N PRO A 585 -24.71 -28.40 -17.92
CA PRO A 585 -23.73 -29.44 -17.63
C PRO A 585 -23.04 -29.24 -16.27
N LEU A 586 -22.63 -28.02 -15.95
CA LEU A 586 -21.99 -27.70 -14.67
C LEU A 586 -22.90 -27.97 -13.48
N LEU A 587 -24.18 -27.58 -13.57
CA LEU A 587 -25.18 -27.88 -12.53
C LEU A 587 -25.41 -29.39 -12.37
N LYS A 588 -25.46 -30.13 -13.48
CA LYS A 588 -25.60 -31.58 -13.47
C LYS A 588 -24.44 -32.25 -12.75
N GLU A 589 -23.21 -31.83 -13.06
CA GLU A 589 -22.01 -32.40 -12.45
C GLU A 589 -21.88 -32.01 -10.97
N CYS A 590 -22.02 -30.72 -10.63
CA CYS A 590 -21.82 -30.24 -9.26
C CYS A 590 -22.96 -30.60 -8.30
N LEU A 591 -24.09 -31.11 -8.81
CA LEU A 591 -25.21 -31.62 -8.00
C LEU A 591 -25.45 -33.12 -8.18
N ALA A 592 -24.57 -33.82 -8.90
CA ALA A 592 -24.67 -35.26 -9.18
C ALA A 592 -24.69 -36.13 -7.91
N THR A 593 -25.34 -37.30 -8.00
CA THR A 593 -25.38 -38.31 -6.93
C THR A 593 -24.75 -39.62 -7.41
N PRO A 594 -23.88 -40.31 -6.64
CA PRO A 594 -23.16 -39.90 -5.42
C PRO A 594 -21.80 -39.24 -5.74
N LYS A 595 -21.14 -38.61 -4.73
CA LYS A 595 -19.70 -38.20 -4.67
C LYS A 595 -19.36 -36.69 -4.67
N VAL A 596 -20.31 -35.77 -4.83
CA VAL A 596 -20.02 -34.33 -4.64
C VAL A 596 -20.09 -33.94 -3.17
N ASP A 597 -19.22 -33.01 -2.75
CA ASP A 597 -19.22 -32.40 -1.42
C ASP A 597 -20.62 -31.84 -1.05
N PRO A 598 -21.21 -32.30 0.08
CA PRO A 598 -22.51 -31.82 0.55
C PRO A 598 -22.61 -30.31 0.76
N GLU A 599 -21.55 -29.64 1.23
CA GLU A 599 -21.58 -28.19 1.47
C GLU A 599 -21.64 -27.42 0.16
N VAL A 600 -20.92 -27.89 -0.86
CA VAL A 600 -21.00 -27.35 -2.22
C VAL A 600 -22.42 -27.51 -2.76
N LYS A 601 -23.02 -28.70 -2.61
CA LYS A 601 -24.40 -28.93 -3.04
C LYS A 601 -25.39 -27.98 -2.38
N LEU A 602 -25.34 -27.86 -1.05
CA LEU A 602 -26.23 -26.97 -0.29
C LEU A 602 -26.11 -25.52 -0.77
N LYS A 603 -24.87 -25.06 -0.99
CA LYS A 603 -24.59 -23.71 -1.46
C LYS A 603 -25.15 -23.46 -2.86
N ILE A 604 -24.87 -24.35 -3.82
CA ILE A 604 -25.38 -24.23 -5.19
C ILE A 604 -26.90 -24.37 -5.25
N PHE A 605 -27.52 -25.30 -4.50
CA PHE A 605 -28.98 -25.40 -4.42
C PHE A 605 -29.64 -24.13 -3.87
N THR A 606 -29.03 -23.50 -2.85
CA THR A 606 -29.53 -22.24 -2.28
C THR A 606 -29.50 -21.12 -3.32
N THR A 607 -28.39 -21.01 -4.07
CA THR A 607 -28.26 -20.04 -5.16
C THR A 607 -29.24 -20.32 -6.29
N LEU A 608 -29.36 -21.58 -6.72
CA LEU A 608 -30.29 -22.00 -7.77
C LEU A 608 -31.75 -21.76 -7.39
N SER A 609 -32.10 -21.98 -6.12
CA SER A 609 -33.43 -21.66 -5.60
C SER A 609 -33.76 -20.17 -5.73
N THR A 610 -32.79 -19.29 -5.45
CA THR A 610 -32.93 -17.84 -5.62
C THR A 610 -33.06 -17.47 -7.10
N VAL A 611 -32.29 -18.13 -7.97
CA VAL A 611 -32.37 -17.94 -9.43
C VAL A 611 -33.75 -18.28 -9.97
N LEU A 612 -34.30 -19.42 -9.57
CA LEU A 612 -35.62 -19.90 -10.01
C LEU A 612 -36.77 -19.08 -9.42
N LEU A 613 -36.60 -18.56 -8.20
CA LEU A 613 -37.56 -17.63 -7.61
C LEU A 613 -37.65 -16.31 -8.40
N LYS A 614 -36.51 -15.83 -8.93
CA LYS A 614 -36.42 -14.64 -9.80
C LYS A 614 -36.42 -14.99 -11.29
N ARG A 615 -37.07 -16.09 -11.68
CA ARG A 615 -37.04 -16.60 -13.07
C ARG A 615 -37.48 -15.57 -14.11
N GLU A 616 -38.46 -14.73 -13.79
CA GLU A 616 -38.98 -13.71 -14.70
C GLU A 616 -37.91 -12.67 -15.04
N GLU A 617 -37.11 -12.23 -14.06
CA GLU A 617 -36.00 -11.29 -14.28
C GLU A 617 -34.81 -11.98 -14.98
N ASN A 618 -34.47 -13.17 -14.53
CA ASN A 618 -33.27 -13.89 -14.93
C ASN A 618 -33.36 -14.51 -16.33
N PHE A 619 -34.55 -14.91 -16.77
CA PHE A 619 -34.74 -15.58 -18.06
C PHE A 619 -35.53 -14.76 -19.08
N ARG A 620 -35.88 -13.49 -18.79
CA ARG A 620 -36.61 -12.58 -19.69
C ARG A 620 -36.07 -12.54 -21.12
N LYS A 621 -34.75 -12.65 -21.28
CA LYS A 621 -34.05 -12.55 -22.58
C LYS A 621 -33.70 -13.90 -23.21
N CYS A 622 -34.15 -15.02 -22.63
CA CYS A 622 -33.87 -16.35 -23.15
C CYS A 622 -34.71 -16.66 -24.39
N GLU A 623 -34.12 -17.42 -25.32
CA GLU A 623 -34.91 -18.13 -26.32
C GLU A 623 -35.69 -19.26 -25.64
N TYR A 624 -36.96 -19.40 -26.02
CA TYR A 624 -37.91 -20.31 -25.38
C TYR A 624 -37.43 -21.76 -25.41
N ASP A 625 -37.04 -22.27 -26.58
CA ASP A 625 -36.61 -23.66 -26.76
C ASP A 625 -35.37 -24.00 -25.91
N LYS A 626 -34.43 -23.06 -25.79
CA LYS A 626 -33.22 -23.22 -24.96
C LYS A 626 -33.55 -23.21 -23.47
N LEU A 627 -34.49 -22.35 -23.07
CA LEU A 627 -34.95 -22.27 -21.68
C LEU A 627 -35.71 -23.53 -21.27
N GLU A 628 -36.61 -24.02 -22.13
CA GLU A 628 -37.35 -25.28 -21.90
C GLU A 628 -36.39 -26.46 -21.73
N ALA A 629 -35.40 -26.60 -22.63
CA ALA A 629 -34.37 -27.63 -22.52
C ALA A 629 -33.55 -27.52 -21.23
N PHE A 630 -33.13 -26.31 -20.85
CA PHE A 630 -32.40 -26.06 -19.62
C PHE A 630 -33.21 -26.43 -18.37
N LEU A 631 -34.46 -25.99 -18.31
CA LEU A 631 -35.35 -26.26 -17.17
C LEU A 631 -35.64 -27.75 -17.04
N LYS A 632 -35.83 -28.45 -18.17
CA LYS A 632 -35.97 -29.90 -18.17
C LYS A 632 -34.77 -30.59 -17.53
N ILE A 633 -33.54 -30.21 -17.92
CA ILE A 633 -32.30 -30.74 -17.32
C ILE A 633 -32.25 -30.42 -15.82
N VAL A 634 -32.52 -29.16 -15.44
CA VAL A 634 -32.48 -28.74 -14.02
C VAL A 634 -33.50 -29.51 -13.18
N ILE A 635 -34.67 -29.79 -13.71
CA ILE A 635 -35.73 -30.46 -12.96
C ILE A 635 -35.47 -31.97 -12.91
N GLU A 636 -35.29 -32.63 -14.06
CA GLU A 636 -35.20 -34.09 -14.18
C GLU A 636 -33.83 -34.63 -13.76
N GLU A 637 -32.74 -33.94 -14.10
CA GLU A 637 -31.37 -34.46 -13.91
C GLU A 637 -30.65 -33.85 -12.71
N VAL A 638 -31.11 -32.70 -12.20
CA VAL A 638 -30.48 -32.01 -11.05
C VAL A 638 -31.35 -32.10 -9.78
N ILE A 639 -32.61 -31.66 -9.84
CA ILE A 639 -33.48 -31.61 -8.65
C ILE A 639 -33.97 -33.00 -8.28
N MET A 640 -34.63 -33.73 -9.21
CA MET A 640 -35.26 -35.02 -8.92
C MET A 640 -34.32 -36.06 -8.27
N PRO A 641 -33.08 -36.28 -8.74
CA PRO A 641 -32.19 -37.28 -8.13
C PRO A 641 -31.84 -36.96 -6.67
N ASN A 642 -31.83 -35.66 -6.32
CA ASN A 642 -31.54 -35.19 -4.97
C ASN A 642 -32.79 -35.13 -4.08
N LEU A 643 -33.98 -35.50 -4.56
CA LEU A 643 -35.20 -35.67 -3.74
C LEU A 643 -35.36 -37.10 -3.20
N VAL A 644 -34.65 -38.07 -3.78
CA VAL A 644 -34.75 -39.49 -3.41
C VAL A 644 -34.26 -39.70 -1.98
N TRP A 645 -35.07 -40.38 -1.18
CA TRP A 645 -34.76 -40.64 0.22
C TRP A 645 -33.46 -41.43 0.38
N SER A 646 -32.63 -41.01 1.33
CA SER A 646 -31.41 -41.69 1.75
C SER A 646 -31.13 -41.40 3.22
N ALA A 647 -30.48 -42.35 3.91
CA ALA A 647 -30.25 -42.25 5.35
C ALA A 647 -29.16 -41.21 5.70
N GLY A 648 -29.35 -40.51 6.83
CA GLY A 648 -28.36 -39.59 7.42
C GLY A 648 -28.75 -38.11 7.33
N ARG A 649 -28.24 -37.31 8.29
CA ARG A 649 -28.55 -35.86 8.40
C ARG A 649 -28.08 -35.04 7.21
N THR A 650 -26.94 -35.39 6.62
CA THR A 650 -26.42 -34.73 5.42
C THR A 650 -27.33 -34.95 4.21
N ALA A 651 -27.77 -36.19 4.02
CA ALA A 651 -28.72 -36.54 2.97
C ALA A 651 -30.07 -35.82 3.16
N GLU A 652 -30.54 -35.74 4.41
CA GLU A 652 -31.75 -34.98 4.78
C GLU A 652 -31.63 -33.48 4.45
N ALA A 653 -30.49 -32.85 4.75
CA ALA A 653 -30.24 -31.45 4.42
C ALA A 653 -30.21 -31.21 2.91
N ILE A 654 -29.57 -32.09 2.13
CA ILE A 654 -29.54 -32.01 0.66
C ILE A 654 -30.96 -32.13 0.10
N ARG A 655 -31.76 -33.11 0.57
CA ARG A 655 -33.17 -33.24 0.17
C ARG A 655 -33.96 -31.98 0.50
N THR A 656 -33.77 -31.42 1.70
CA THR A 656 -34.41 -30.16 2.13
C THR A 656 -34.10 -29.03 1.12
N ALA A 657 -32.83 -28.88 0.72
CA ALA A 657 -32.41 -27.86 -0.24
C ALA A 657 -32.98 -28.12 -1.64
N ALA A 658 -33.02 -29.37 -2.09
CA ALA A 658 -33.59 -29.76 -3.38
C ALA A 658 -35.10 -29.50 -3.45
N ILE A 659 -35.87 -29.85 -2.40
CA ILE A 659 -37.32 -29.58 -2.37
C ILE A 659 -37.62 -28.08 -2.24
N ALA A 660 -36.79 -27.32 -1.54
CA ALA A 660 -36.89 -25.86 -1.50
C ALA A 660 -36.62 -25.24 -2.89
N CYS A 661 -35.63 -25.75 -3.62
CA CYS A 661 -35.34 -25.35 -5.00
C CYS A 661 -36.53 -25.65 -5.94
N LEU A 662 -37.12 -26.85 -5.81
CA LEU A 662 -38.33 -27.21 -6.55
C LEU A 662 -39.51 -26.27 -6.22
N CYS A 663 -39.70 -25.93 -4.94
CA CYS A 663 -40.73 -24.97 -4.54
C CYS A 663 -40.56 -23.63 -5.23
N SER A 664 -39.34 -23.08 -5.23
CA SER A 664 -39.04 -21.81 -5.89
C SER A 664 -39.29 -21.87 -7.40
N ALA A 665 -39.01 -23.02 -8.02
CA ALA A 665 -39.34 -23.25 -9.42
C ALA A 665 -40.87 -23.22 -9.65
N LEU A 666 -41.65 -23.91 -8.81
CA LEU A 666 -43.08 -24.07 -9.04
C LEU A 666 -43.93 -22.90 -8.52
N GLN A 667 -43.40 -22.11 -7.59
CA GLN A 667 -44.12 -20.98 -7.01
C GLN A 667 -44.38 -19.93 -8.09
N GLU A 668 -45.61 -19.44 -8.16
CA GLU A 668 -45.95 -18.23 -8.92
C GLU A 668 -45.97 -17.03 -7.96
N ASN A 669 -45.48 -15.88 -8.42
CA ASN A 669 -45.51 -14.66 -7.63
C ASN A 669 -46.96 -14.14 -7.51
N PRO A 670 -47.52 -14.01 -6.30
CA PRO A 670 -48.86 -13.45 -6.11
C PRO A 670 -48.94 -11.94 -6.36
N LEU A 671 -47.80 -11.25 -6.53
CA LEU A 671 -47.65 -9.80 -6.57
C LEU A 671 -47.62 -9.19 -7.98
N GLU A 672 -47.79 -9.98 -9.03
CA GLU A 672 -47.93 -9.47 -10.39
C GLU A 672 -49.40 -9.66 -10.80
N GLU A 673 -50.16 -8.56 -10.79
CA GLU A 673 -51.42 -8.51 -11.52
C GLU A 673 -51.16 -9.00 -12.96
N PRO A 674 -52.05 -9.79 -13.56
CA PRO A 674 -51.92 -10.12 -14.97
C PRO A 674 -51.88 -8.81 -15.75
N LEU A 675 -50.75 -8.52 -16.39
CA LEU A 675 -50.63 -7.41 -17.32
C LEU A 675 -51.78 -7.57 -18.32
N ASN A 676 -52.77 -6.68 -18.20
CA ASN A 676 -53.87 -6.60 -19.14
C ASN A 676 -53.26 -6.52 -20.54
N SER A 677 -53.48 -7.56 -21.33
CA SER A 677 -53.16 -7.62 -22.74
C SER A 677 -54.08 -6.66 -23.49
N ASP A 678 -53.76 -5.36 -23.44
CA ASP A 678 -54.03 -4.40 -24.51
C ASP A 678 -53.48 -3.01 -24.15
N LYS A 679 -52.45 -2.57 -24.88
CA LYS A 679 -52.38 -1.27 -25.58
C LYS A 679 -50.99 -1.02 -26.19
N GLY A 680 -50.92 -1.20 -27.51
CA GLY A 680 -50.47 -0.17 -28.47
C GLY A 680 -49.05 0.39 -28.43
N GLY A 681 -48.31 0.14 -29.52
CA GLY A 681 -47.61 1.19 -30.28
C GLY A 681 -46.25 1.66 -29.77
N ASP A 682 -45.22 0.82 -29.87
CA ASP A 682 -43.97 1.06 -30.61
C ASP A 682 -42.96 -0.05 -30.28
N GLY A 683 -42.10 -0.36 -31.26
CA GLY A 683 -41.37 -1.62 -31.38
C GLY A 683 -40.55 -2.09 -30.17
N ASP A 684 -40.69 -3.40 -29.91
CA ASP A 684 -39.79 -4.32 -29.21
C ASP A 684 -39.72 -4.30 -27.66
N HIS A 685 -40.88 -4.34 -27.01
CA HIS A 685 -41.02 -4.80 -25.62
C HIS A 685 -41.66 -6.20 -25.56
N ASN A 686 -40.87 -7.23 -25.85
CA ASN A 686 -41.21 -8.63 -25.59
C ASN A 686 -41.10 -8.94 -24.08
N ASP A 687 -42.08 -8.52 -23.28
CA ASP A 687 -42.24 -9.03 -21.92
C ASP A 687 -42.86 -10.42 -21.96
N LYS A 688 -42.00 -11.41 -22.25
CA LYS A 688 -42.34 -12.83 -22.23
C LYS A 688 -42.34 -13.33 -20.79
N GLN A 689 -43.51 -13.73 -20.29
CA GLN A 689 -43.62 -14.44 -19.02
C GLN A 689 -42.93 -15.82 -19.12
N VAL A 690 -42.10 -16.13 -18.14
CA VAL A 690 -41.32 -17.37 -18.08
C VAL A 690 -42.17 -18.49 -17.49
N ASN A 691 -42.82 -19.25 -18.37
CA ASN A 691 -43.64 -20.38 -17.99
C ASN A 691 -42.85 -21.69 -18.03
N LEU A 692 -42.60 -22.30 -16.86
CA LEU A 692 -41.86 -23.58 -16.77
C LEU A 692 -42.58 -24.73 -17.48
N PHE A 693 -43.92 -24.73 -17.41
CA PHE A 693 -44.77 -25.80 -17.92
C PHE A 693 -45.91 -25.17 -18.75
N PRO A 694 -45.62 -24.83 -20.02
CA PRO A 694 -46.52 -24.06 -20.87
C PRO A 694 -47.77 -24.84 -21.30
N SER A 695 -47.63 -26.16 -21.53
CA SER A 695 -48.68 -27.01 -22.06
C SER A 695 -48.97 -28.19 -21.15
N LYS A 696 -50.11 -28.86 -21.39
CA LYS A 696 -50.48 -30.09 -20.69
C LYS A 696 -49.44 -31.18 -20.92
N GLU A 697 -48.98 -31.33 -22.16
CA GLU A 697 -48.05 -32.36 -22.62
C GLU A 697 -46.66 -32.20 -21.97
N SER A 698 -46.27 -30.96 -21.62
CA SER A 698 -45.02 -30.67 -20.90
C SER A 698 -45.09 -31.04 -19.41
N LEU A 699 -46.28 -30.96 -18.80
CA LEU A 699 -46.46 -31.11 -17.35
C LEU A 699 -46.84 -32.54 -16.95
N GLU A 700 -47.59 -33.25 -17.78
CA GLU A 700 -48.13 -34.57 -17.46
C GLU A 700 -47.05 -35.63 -17.17
N PRO A 701 -45.99 -35.81 -17.99
CA PRO A 701 -44.91 -36.74 -17.69
C PRO A 701 -44.13 -36.38 -16.41
N PHE A 702 -43.99 -35.08 -16.16
CA PHE A 702 -43.33 -34.56 -14.97
C PHE A 702 -44.14 -34.87 -13.70
N LEU A 703 -45.47 -34.73 -13.74
CA LEU A 703 -46.34 -35.06 -12.61
C LEU A 703 -46.27 -36.55 -12.24
N GLU A 704 -46.23 -37.44 -13.23
CA GLU A 704 -46.13 -38.89 -13.00
C GLU A 704 -44.88 -39.26 -12.17
N GLN A 705 -43.75 -38.60 -12.43
CA GLN A 705 -42.50 -38.85 -11.71
C GLN A 705 -42.39 -38.08 -10.39
N MET A 706 -42.88 -36.83 -10.36
CA MET A 706 -42.70 -35.94 -9.22
C MET A 706 -43.68 -36.21 -8.07
N VAL A 707 -44.92 -36.61 -8.37
CA VAL A 707 -45.95 -36.85 -7.35
C VAL A 707 -45.51 -37.90 -6.31
N PRO A 708 -44.95 -39.08 -6.68
CA PRO A 708 -44.44 -40.04 -5.71
C PRO A 708 -43.29 -39.49 -4.84
N LEU A 709 -42.37 -38.72 -5.43
CA LEU A 709 -41.23 -38.15 -4.72
C LEU A 709 -41.67 -37.13 -3.67
N VAL A 710 -42.52 -36.17 -4.07
CA VAL A 710 -43.04 -35.15 -3.16
C VAL A 710 -43.94 -35.78 -2.09
N ALA A 711 -44.78 -36.76 -2.44
CA ALA A 711 -45.60 -37.49 -1.48
C ALA A 711 -44.75 -38.19 -0.40
N GLY A 712 -43.61 -38.77 -0.78
CA GLY A 712 -42.66 -39.34 0.17
C GLY A 712 -42.04 -38.29 1.09
N LEU A 713 -41.74 -37.09 0.58
CA LEU A 713 -41.14 -36.00 1.35
C LEU A 713 -42.10 -35.31 2.32
N VAL A 714 -43.42 -35.44 2.12
CA VAL A 714 -44.43 -34.98 3.09
C VAL A 714 -44.26 -35.70 4.44
N ASP A 715 -43.72 -36.92 4.44
CA ASP A 715 -43.42 -37.70 5.65
C ASP A 715 -41.91 -37.73 5.99
N ASP A 716 -41.10 -36.82 5.43
CA ASP A 716 -39.65 -36.77 5.70
C ASP A 716 -39.37 -36.38 7.16
N ASN A 717 -38.24 -36.83 7.70
CA ASN A 717 -37.84 -36.56 9.09
C ASN A 717 -37.64 -35.07 9.39
N SER A 718 -37.11 -34.31 8.42
CA SER A 718 -36.87 -32.87 8.58
C SER A 718 -38.18 -32.07 8.52
N VAL A 719 -38.42 -31.28 9.56
CA VAL A 719 -39.56 -30.35 9.63
C VAL A 719 -39.56 -29.40 8.42
N LEU A 720 -38.39 -28.90 8.01
CA LEU A 720 -38.26 -28.01 6.86
C LEU A 720 -38.53 -28.74 5.54
N SER A 721 -38.07 -29.99 5.37
CA SER A 721 -38.43 -30.82 4.22
C SER A 721 -39.93 -30.92 4.07
N ARG A 722 -40.64 -31.23 5.16
CA ARG A 722 -42.11 -31.36 5.16
C ARG A 722 -42.81 -30.05 4.81
N GLN A 723 -42.37 -28.92 5.36
CA GLN A 723 -42.93 -27.61 5.03
C GLN A 723 -42.77 -27.28 3.54
N HIS A 724 -41.58 -27.49 2.98
CA HIS A 724 -41.33 -27.29 1.55
C HIS A 724 -42.11 -28.29 0.70
N ALA A 725 -42.17 -29.57 1.08
CA ALA A 725 -42.95 -30.58 0.37
C ALA A 725 -44.44 -30.19 0.27
N LEU A 726 -45.05 -29.76 1.38
CA LEU A 726 -46.44 -29.30 1.41
C LEU A 726 -46.66 -28.08 0.48
N ARG A 727 -45.75 -27.11 0.50
CA ARG A 727 -45.79 -25.96 -0.42
C ARG A 727 -45.62 -26.38 -1.89
N ALA A 728 -44.71 -27.31 -2.17
CA ALA A 728 -44.54 -27.87 -3.51
C ALA A 728 -45.83 -28.56 -3.98
N VAL A 729 -46.50 -29.33 -3.12
CA VAL A 729 -47.80 -29.95 -3.42
C VAL A 729 -48.85 -28.88 -3.78
N CYS A 730 -48.96 -27.79 -3.01
CA CYS A 730 -49.86 -26.68 -3.35
C CYS A 730 -49.58 -26.11 -4.74
N CYS A 731 -48.30 -25.79 -5.02
CA CYS A 731 -47.90 -25.20 -6.30
C CYS A 731 -48.14 -26.17 -7.46
N LEU A 732 -47.79 -27.45 -7.30
CA LEU A 732 -48.05 -28.50 -8.29
C LEU A 732 -49.55 -28.63 -8.59
N ALA A 733 -50.39 -28.65 -7.55
CA ALA A 733 -51.84 -28.78 -7.71
C ALA A 733 -52.44 -27.58 -8.46
N ALA A 734 -52.06 -26.36 -8.09
CA ALA A 734 -52.53 -25.15 -8.76
C ALA A 734 -52.09 -25.10 -10.23
N LEU A 735 -50.84 -25.46 -10.50
CA LEU A 735 -50.28 -25.51 -11.85
C LEU A 735 -50.99 -26.58 -12.70
N ALA A 736 -51.12 -27.80 -12.16
CA ALA A 736 -51.79 -28.91 -12.84
C ALA A 736 -53.27 -28.64 -13.10
N GLY A 737 -53.95 -27.96 -12.16
CA GLY A 737 -55.34 -27.53 -12.31
C GLY A 737 -55.51 -26.56 -13.47
N ARG A 738 -54.66 -25.53 -13.58
CA ARG A 738 -54.68 -24.57 -14.71
C ARG A 738 -54.38 -25.19 -16.06
N ARG A 739 -53.60 -26.27 -16.11
CA ARG A 739 -53.25 -26.99 -17.36
C ARG A 739 -54.20 -28.15 -17.66
N GLY A 740 -55.20 -28.41 -16.81
CA GLY A 740 -56.17 -29.49 -17.03
C GLY A 740 -55.57 -30.89 -16.94
N CYS A 741 -54.50 -31.08 -16.18
CA CYS A 741 -53.87 -32.39 -15.93
C CYS A 741 -54.00 -32.87 -14.47
N PHE A 742 -54.66 -32.12 -13.59
CA PHE A 742 -54.91 -32.57 -12.22
C PHE A 742 -56.07 -33.58 -12.18
N THR A 743 -55.73 -34.87 -12.04
CA THR A 743 -56.70 -35.97 -12.03
C THR A 743 -57.15 -36.34 -10.62
N ALA A 744 -58.25 -37.10 -10.52
CA ALA A 744 -58.71 -37.64 -9.24
C ALA A 744 -57.65 -38.56 -8.60
N ASP A 745 -56.93 -39.35 -9.39
CA ASP A 745 -55.84 -40.22 -8.91
C ASP A 745 -54.68 -39.40 -8.28
N ILE A 746 -54.25 -38.31 -8.93
CA ILE A 746 -53.23 -37.42 -8.38
C ILE A 746 -53.71 -36.79 -7.06
N LEU A 747 -54.95 -36.30 -7.03
CA LEU A 747 -55.58 -35.78 -5.81
C LEU A 747 -55.55 -36.85 -4.70
N HIS A 748 -55.98 -38.07 -4.99
CA HIS A 748 -56.08 -39.17 -4.02
C HIS A 748 -54.71 -39.63 -3.49
N LYS A 749 -53.67 -39.63 -4.33
CA LYS A 749 -52.29 -39.92 -3.92
C LYS A 749 -51.73 -38.85 -2.99
N LEU A 750 -51.98 -37.57 -3.28
CA LEU A 750 -51.40 -36.45 -2.54
C LEU A 750 -52.16 -36.14 -1.25
N TYR A 751 -53.49 -36.03 -1.29
CA TYR A 751 -54.25 -35.58 -0.11
C TYR A 751 -54.11 -36.55 1.07
N PHE A 752 -53.98 -37.86 0.80
CA PHE A 752 -53.92 -38.87 1.86
C PHE A 752 -52.65 -38.75 2.71
N VAL A 753 -51.50 -38.45 2.08
CA VAL A 753 -50.25 -38.21 2.80
C VAL A 753 -50.27 -36.86 3.52
N VAL A 754 -50.89 -35.84 2.92
CA VAL A 754 -51.07 -34.51 3.54
C VAL A 754 -52.01 -34.58 4.74
N LEU A 755 -53.09 -35.38 4.67
CA LEU A 755 -54.07 -35.52 5.74
C LEU A 755 -53.43 -36.01 7.04
N LYS A 756 -52.46 -36.92 6.94
CA LYS A 756 -51.67 -37.42 8.08
C LYS A 756 -50.76 -36.36 8.72
N ARG A 757 -50.60 -35.18 8.11
CA ARG A 757 -49.78 -34.07 8.64
C ARG A 757 -50.57 -33.08 9.48
N LEU A 758 -51.89 -33.24 9.59
CA LEU A 758 -52.66 -32.50 10.59
C LEU A 758 -52.28 -32.90 12.03
N ASP A 759 -51.74 -34.12 12.19
CA ASP A 759 -51.17 -34.67 13.43
C ASP A 759 -49.64 -34.50 13.56
N ASP A 760 -49.02 -33.66 12.73
CA ASP A 760 -47.56 -33.45 12.78
C ASP A 760 -47.12 -32.81 14.10
N SER A 761 -45.89 -33.06 14.54
CA SER A 761 -45.34 -32.44 15.77
C SER A 761 -45.04 -30.95 15.63
N SER A 762 -44.99 -30.41 14.40
CA SER A 762 -44.75 -29.00 14.13
C SER A 762 -46.02 -28.25 13.72
N ASP A 763 -46.43 -27.26 14.51
CA ASP A 763 -47.62 -26.43 14.21
C ASP A 763 -47.57 -25.77 12.83
N LYS A 764 -46.37 -25.39 12.37
CA LYS A 764 -46.19 -24.86 11.00
C LYS A 764 -46.51 -25.90 9.93
N VAL A 765 -46.10 -27.15 10.12
CA VAL A 765 -46.40 -28.25 9.18
C VAL A 765 -47.89 -28.54 9.19
N ARG A 766 -48.53 -28.54 10.37
CA ARG A 766 -49.97 -28.73 10.53
C ARG A 766 -50.78 -27.65 9.79
N SER A 767 -50.41 -26.38 9.97
CA SER A 767 -50.99 -25.24 9.27
C SER A 767 -50.82 -25.37 7.75
N TYR A 768 -49.61 -25.63 7.25
CA TYR A 768 -49.39 -25.89 5.83
C TYR A 768 -50.21 -27.07 5.31
N ALA A 769 -50.40 -28.13 6.10
CA ALA A 769 -51.19 -29.29 5.71
C ALA A 769 -52.67 -28.92 5.52
N ALA A 770 -53.26 -28.14 6.43
CA ALA A 770 -54.63 -27.64 6.30
C ALA A 770 -54.81 -26.78 5.03
N GLN A 771 -53.86 -25.88 4.75
CA GLN A 771 -53.84 -25.06 3.54
C GLN A 771 -53.68 -25.91 2.28
N THR A 772 -52.82 -26.93 2.33
CA THR A 772 -52.55 -27.84 1.21
C THR A 772 -53.78 -28.68 0.87
N LEU A 773 -54.52 -29.17 1.87
CA LEU A 773 -55.79 -29.87 1.64
C LEU A 773 -56.80 -28.97 0.93
N CYS A 774 -56.93 -27.71 1.37
CA CYS A 774 -57.79 -26.73 0.69
C CYS A 774 -57.37 -26.55 -0.78
N ALA A 775 -56.07 -26.35 -1.03
CA ALA A 775 -55.56 -26.14 -2.38
C ALA A 775 -55.79 -27.36 -3.29
N LEU A 776 -55.51 -28.58 -2.79
CA LEU A 776 -55.70 -29.82 -3.53
C LEU A 776 -57.17 -30.02 -3.96
N PHE A 777 -58.11 -29.92 -3.01
CA PHE A 777 -59.52 -30.13 -3.31
C PHE A 777 -60.18 -28.95 -4.03
N ALA A 778 -59.62 -27.74 -3.96
CA ALA A 778 -60.05 -26.62 -4.81
C ALA A 778 -59.77 -26.92 -6.30
N GLN A 779 -58.69 -27.64 -6.60
CA GLN A 779 -58.29 -28.03 -7.96
C GLN A 779 -58.90 -29.36 -8.44
N ARG A 780 -59.79 -29.98 -7.66
CA ARG A 780 -60.42 -31.28 -8.01
C ARG A 780 -61.06 -31.25 -9.41
N PRO A 781 -61.05 -32.38 -10.15
CA PRO A 781 -61.78 -32.49 -11.42
C PRO A 781 -63.26 -32.13 -11.23
N ARG A 782 -63.84 -31.37 -12.17
CA ARG A 782 -65.28 -31.05 -12.18
C ARG A 782 -65.95 -31.66 -13.41
N PRO A 783 -67.00 -32.49 -13.25
CA PRO A 783 -67.62 -32.91 -11.99
C PRO A 783 -66.74 -33.87 -11.17
N TYR A 784 -66.83 -33.79 -9.84
CA TYR A 784 -66.19 -34.73 -8.91
C TYR A 784 -67.25 -35.72 -8.40
N ASP A 785 -67.08 -37.01 -8.68
CA ASP A 785 -68.06 -38.04 -8.31
C ASP A 785 -67.98 -38.37 -6.81
N THR A 786 -68.83 -37.71 -6.01
CA THR A 786 -68.89 -37.92 -4.56
C THR A 786 -69.54 -39.25 -4.16
N VAL A 787 -70.14 -39.99 -5.09
CA VAL A 787 -70.66 -41.33 -4.83
C VAL A 787 -69.53 -42.35 -4.95
N VAL A 788 -68.77 -42.30 -6.05
CA VAL A 788 -67.61 -43.18 -6.27
C VAL A 788 -66.49 -42.87 -5.29
N TYR A 789 -66.20 -41.59 -5.03
CA TYR A 789 -65.13 -41.16 -4.15
C TYR A 789 -65.60 -40.76 -2.75
N GLY A 790 -66.82 -41.15 -2.35
CA GLY A 790 -67.41 -40.77 -1.07
C GLY A 790 -66.57 -41.18 0.14
N ALA A 791 -65.84 -42.30 0.07
CA ALA A 791 -64.91 -42.71 1.12
C ALA A 791 -63.74 -41.73 1.32
N HIS A 792 -63.25 -41.10 0.25
CA HIS A 792 -62.18 -40.10 0.33
C HIS A 792 -62.67 -38.81 1.00
N VAL A 793 -63.88 -38.36 0.64
CA VAL A 793 -64.53 -37.19 1.24
C VAL A 793 -64.88 -37.45 2.71
N ASP A 794 -65.37 -38.65 3.02
CA ASP A 794 -65.65 -39.10 4.38
C ASP A 794 -64.37 -39.06 5.24
N ALA A 795 -63.25 -39.60 4.74
CA ALA A 795 -61.96 -39.58 5.42
C ALA A 795 -61.43 -38.16 5.64
N LEU A 796 -61.52 -37.29 4.63
CA LEU A 796 -61.13 -35.87 4.72
C LEU A 796 -61.89 -35.15 5.84
N TYR A 797 -63.22 -35.14 5.78
CA TYR A 797 -64.04 -34.47 6.78
C TYR A 797 -63.89 -35.12 8.16
N GLY A 798 -63.77 -36.45 8.21
CA GLY A 798 -63.57 -37.19 9.45
C GLY A 798 -62.31 -36.74 10.20
N ALA A 799 -61.18 -36.66 9.51
CA ALA A 799 -59.93 -36.23 10.10
C ALA A 799 -59.95 -34.74 10.48
N MET A 800 -60.41 -33.86 9.58
CA MET A 800 -60.40 -32.41 9.82
C MET A 800 -61.32 -31.97 10.97
N LEU A 801 -62.48 -32.60 11.13
CA LEU A 801 -63.43 -32.26 12.21
C LEU A 801 -62.85 -32.53 13.62
N ILE A 802 -61.94 -33.50 13.76
CA ILE A 802 -61.25 -33.79 15.04
C ILE A 802 -60.45 -32.58 15.50
N HIS A 803 -59.81 -31.87 14.57
CA HIS A 803 -58.96 -30.71 14.86
C HIS A 803 -59.74 -29.41 15.15
N LEU A 804 -61.07 -29.41 15.09
CA LEU A 804 -61.88 -28.29 15.63
C LEU A 804 -61.80 -28.19 17.15
N ASP A 805 -61.34 -29.25 17.82
CA ASP A 805 -61.09 -29.32 19.25
C ASP A 805 -59.60 -29.22 19.61
N ASP A 806 -58.75 -28.79 18.67
CA ASP A 806 -57.32 -28.66 18.92
C ASP A 806 -57.00 -27.76 20.11
N ALA A 807 -55.86 -27.96 20.77
CA ALA A 807 -55.46 -27.11 21.88
C ALA A 807 -55.16 -25.67 21.42
N ASP A 808 -54.60 -25.50 20.22
CA ASP A 808 -54.26 -24.19 19.65
C ASP A 808 -55.47 -23.50 19.02
N GLU A 809 -55.81 -22.31 19.53
CA GLU A 809 -56.91 -21.50 19.00
C GLU A 809 -56.69 -21.03 17.56
N ALA A 810 -55.45 -20.69 17.18
CA ALA A 810 -55.15 -20.24 15.83
C ALA A 810 -55.38 -21.36 14.82
N PHE A 811 -54.87 -22.56 15.12
CA PHE A 811 -55.08 -23.73 14.28
C PHE A 811 -56.55 -24.18 14.22
N ARG A 812 -57.30 -24.09 15.33
CA ARG A 812 -58.76 -24.34 15.32
C ARG A 812 -59.50 -23.42 14.35
N ASN A 813 -59.17 -22.13 14.36
CA ASN A 813 -59.77 -21.14 13.46
C ASN A 813 -59.40 -21.42 11.99
N GLU A 814 -58.14 -21.74 11.72
CA GLU A 814 -57.68 -22.15 10.39
C GLU A 814 -58.40 -23.41 9.88
N MET A 815 -58.60 -24.39 10.76
CA MET A 815 -59.29 -25.63 10.43
C MET A 815 -60.80 -25.41 10.17
N LEU A 816 -61.43 -24.52 10.94
CA LEU A 816 -62.82 -24.12 10.70
C LEU A 816 -62.98 -23.45 9.33
N ASP A 817 -62.11 -22.49 9.01
CA ASP A 817 -62.12 -21.82 7.70
C ASP A 817 -61.85 -22.80 6.56
N ALA A 818 -60.95 -23.77 6.77
CA ALA A 818 -60.67 -24.83 5.81
C ALA A 818 -61.90 -25.75 5.57
N LEU A 819 -62.58 -26.18 6.63
CA LEU A 819 -63.81 -26.97 6.52
C LEU A 819 -64.96 -26.20 5.85
N MET A 820 -65.08 -24.90 6.12
CA MET A 820 -66.04 -24.04 5.42
C MET A 820 -65.73 -24.00 3.92
N LYS A 821 -64.47 -23.81 3.52
CA LYS A 821 -64.06 -23.82 2.11
C LYS A 821 -64.32 -25.16 1.42
N LEU A 822 -64.03 -26.27 2.11
CA LEU A 822 -64.17 -27.62 1.58
C LEU A 822 -65.62 -28.14 1.63
N SER A 823 -66.56 -27.39 2.22
CA SER A 823 -67.97 -27.77 2.28
C SER A 823 -68.64 -27.83 0.91
N ASP A 824 -68.04 -27.19 -0.11
CA ASP A 824 -68.52 -27.18 -1.50
C ASP A 824 -68.39 -28.54 -2.21
N ILE A 825 -67.66 -29.51 -1.62
CA ILE A 825 -67.46 -30.85 -2.19
C ILE A 825 -68.71 -31.71 -1.97
N ASP A 826 -69.11 -31.89 -0.71
CA ASP A 826 -70.35 -32.58 -0.33
C ASP A 826 -70.91 -31.99 0.99
N PRO A 827 -71.73 -30.93 0.90
CA PRO A 827 -72.22 -30.24 2.08
C PRO A 827 -73.19 -31.11 2.90
N LYS A 828 -73.90 -32.05 2.25
CA LYS A 828 -74.84 -32.97 2.91
C LYS A 828 -74.09 -34.00 3.75
N LEU A 829 -73.00 -34.56 3.24
CA LEU A 829 -72.15 -35.48 3.99
C LEU A 829 -71.46 -34.78 5.16
N LEU A 830 -70.93 -33.58 4.97
CA LEU A 830 -70.32 -32.80 6.05
C LEU A 830 -71.33 -32.48 7.15
N MET A 831 -72.54 -32.03 6.79
CA MET A 831 -73.63 -31.78 7.75
C MET A 831 -74.02 -33.05 8.52
N LYS A 832 -74.09 -34.20 7.83
CA LYS A 832 -74.38 -35.49 8.48
C LYS A 832 -73.31 -35.83 9.53
N LYS A 833 -72.02 -35.63 9.23
CA LYS A 833 -70.92 -35.87 10.17
C LYS A 833 -70.94 -34.90 11.35
N VAL A 834 -71.15 -33.62 11.08
CA VAL A 834 -71.26 -32.57 12.10
C VAL A 834 -72.39 -32.91 13.09
N LYS A 835 -73.58 -33.29 12.61
CA LYS A 835 -74.71 -33.69 13.45
C LYS A 835 -74.46 -34.99 14.23
N ALA A 836 -73.81 -35.97 13.61
CA ALA A 836 -73.53 -37.27 14.24
C ALA A 836 -72.57 -37.12 15.44
N ASN A 837 -71.60 -36.20 15.36
CA ASN A 837 -70.53 -36.08 16.33
C ASN A 837 -70.66 -34.87 17.28
N ILE A 838 -71.72 -34.06 17.18
CA ILE A 838 -71.93 -32.81 17.95
C ILE A 838 -71.79 -32.96 19.47
N HIS A 839 -72.11 -34.13 20.01
CA HIS A 839 -72.05 -34.45 21.44
C HIS A 839 -70.63 -34.80 21.93
N ILE A 840 -69.69 -35.02 21.02
CA ILE A 840 -68.31 -35.42 21.29
C ILE A 840 -67.38 -34.19 21.37
N TYR A 841 -67.73 -33.10 20.68
CA TYR A 841 -66.84 -31.96 20.55
C TYR A 841 -66.89 -30.94 21.69
N ARG A 842 -65.74 -30.40 22.05
CA ARG A 842 -65.55 -29.41 23.13
C ARG A 842 -65.84 -27.99 22.66
N ASN A 843 -65.46 -27.62 21.44
CA ASN A 843 -65.62 -26.28 20.88
C ASN A 843 -66.99 -26.08 20.21
N LYS A 844 -68.05 -25.94 21.00
CA LYS A 844 -69.43 -25.76 20.50
C LYS A 844 -69.59 -24.57 19.56
N SER A 845 -68.84 -23.48 19.78
CA SER A 845 -68.94 -22.26 18.98
C SER A 845 -68.47 -22.43 17.52
N ALA A 846 -67.39 -23.19 17.28
CA ALA A 846 -66.92 -23.50 15.93
C ALA A 846 -67.91 -24.41 15.19
N TYR A 847 -68.54 -25.34 15.91
CA TYR A 847 -69.59 -26.22 15.40
C TYR A 847 -70.82 -25.46 14.96
N GLU A 848 -71.35 -24.56 15.80
CA GLU A 848 -72.51 -23.73 15.48
C GLU A 848 -72.24 -22.88 14.23
N ARG A 849 -71.04 -22.31 14.12
CA ARG A 849 -70.62 -21.53 12.95
C ARG A 849 -70.52 -22.37 11.68
N LEU A 850 -69.96 -23.59 11.76
CA LEU A 850 -69.88 -24.51 10.62
C LEU A 850 -71.27 -24.99 10.19
N SER A 851 -72.13 -25.38 11.13
CA SER A 851 -73.51 -25.78 10.85
C SER A 851 -74.32 -24.67 10.19
N ALA A 852 -74.24 -23.44 10.72
CA ALA A 852 -74.92 -22.28 10.15
C ALA A 852 -74.42 -21.93 8.73
N HIS A 853 -73.16 -22.23 8.41
CA HIS A 853 -72.63 -22.10 7.05
C HIS A 853 -73.19 -23.18 6.11
N LEU A 854 -73.21 -24.45 6.55
CA LEU A 854 -73.71 -25.57 5.77
C LEU A 854 -75.21 -25.46 5.49
N GLU A 855 -76.01 -24.99 6.45
CA GLU A 855 -77.45 -24.73 6.25
C GLU A 855 -77.73 -23.66 5.18
N LYS A 856 -76.76 -22.79 4.88
CA LYS A 856 -76.88 -21.80 3.81
C LYS A 856 -76.49 -22.36 2.43
N ILE A 857 -75.74 -23.46 2.38
CA ILE A 857 -75.21 -24.07 1.15
C ILE A 857 -76.11 -25.22 0.67
N ILE A 858 -76.70 -26.00 1.60
CA ILE A 858 -77.63 -27.12 1.33
C ILE A 858 -79.01 -26.57 0.95
#